data_AF-A0A9Q9EI46-F1
#
_entry.id   AF-A0A9Q9EI46-F1
#
_cell.length_a   1.000
_cell.length_b   1.000
_cell.length_c   1.000
_cell.angle_alpha   90.00
_cell.angle_beta   90.00
_cell.angle_gamma   90.00
#
_symmetry.space_group_name_H-M   'P 1'
#
loop_
_entity.id
_entity.type
_entity.pdbx_description
1 polymer ?
#
loop_
_entity_poly.entity_id
_entity_poly.type
_entity_poly.pdbx_seq_one_letter_code
_entity_poly.pdbx_strand_id
1 'polypeptide(L)'
;MATTLIRVPCSSANIGPGYDVIGLALSEYLELRVTVNDEQSKTAPQNCRITQEGLGADQVDLDASRHFITRIALYVLRCHDQRSFPVPTHVHINNAIPFGRGLGSSGAAIVAGVALGNVVGDLKLDKDRLLDFCLMIEKHPDNVAASMYGGFVGSYTKKLDPVDVKRREIPMSEVLPMPQGGEDTGLKPPVPPHNIAKHIRFPWAKEIKCIAIIPDFEVATAKAREAVPGAYTKEDAIFNLQRVALLTTALGQSPPNAELIYDGMQDRLHQPYRQGLIPGLTEILKSVTPDSHPGLLGICLSGAGPTILALATENFDQIANHLLEQFKQENITCTWKLLEPAFDGLTVSEESSSKEQTNGMTYADAGVSIDAGNDFVQLIKPAVKSTSRPGTDAVIGGFGGVFDLKAAGFGEDAPIIVQAIDGVGTKLKIAFEMEQFQGVGIDLVAMNVNDLVVQGAEPITFMDYYACSKLIPEDAANFIKGVAEGCKQAGAALVGGETAEMPGMYSGKDFDAGGAATGVIRQGQKVLPDFDAMSDGDVLLGLSSSGVHSNGFSLVRKILEKKGLGFHDQAPWAQNITVGDSLLEPTRIYVKPLLAAVKKDLLLGMAHITGGGLEDNVPRMLPKHLAAEIDAGAWPVPDVLQWLKKAGNVSSREFARTWNTGLGMVIAVKESNVAAATEALTSAGEKVYKVGRLVARKDEGVVLQNFAHWD
;
A
#
# COMPACT_ATOMS: atom_id res chain seq x y z
N MET A 1 -11.92 -4.56 -27.30
CA MET A 1 -10.77 -5.43 -27.62
C MET A 1 -9.87 -5.39 -26.41
N ALA A 2 -9.33 -6.53 -25.96
CA ALA A 2 -8.36 -6.53 -24.87
C ALA A 2 -7.07 -5.87 -25.40
N THR A 3 -6.61 -4.84 -24.71
CA THR A 3 -5.34 -4.19 -25.00
C THR A 3 -4.34 -4.65 -23.95
N THR A 4 -3.16 -5.09 -24.36
CA THR A 4 -2.09 -5.47 -23.43
C THR A 4 -1.09 -4.32 -23.35
N LEU A 5 -0.75 -3.87 -22.14
CA LEU A 5 0.29 -2.90 -21.89
C LEU A 5 1.60 -3.64 -21.55
N ILE A 6 2.64 -3.39 -22.34
CA ILE A 6 4.02 -3.81 -22.06
C ILE A 6 4.78 -2.57 -21.62
N ARG A 7 5.35 -2.58 -20.41
CA ARG A 7 6.06 -1.44 -19.84
C ARG A 7 7.46 -1.84 -19.43
N VAL A 8 8.45 -1.06 -19.88
CA VAL A 8 9.87 -1.35 -19.68
C VAL A 8 10.58 -0.10 -19.16
N PRO A 9 11.22 -0.16 -17.98
CA PRO A 9 11.98 0.98 -17.46
C PRO A 9 13.27 1.19 -18.26
N CYS A 10 13.72 2.43 -18.28
CA CYS A 10 15.03 2.82 -18.76
C CYS A 10 16.12 2.27 -17.83
N SER A 11 17.35 2.24 -18.30
CA SER A 11 18.48 1.71 -17.53
C SER A 11 19.68 2.65 -17.58
N SER A 12 20.33 2.81 -16.43
CA SER A 12 21.70 3.31 -16.35
C SER A 12 22.63 2.13 -16.13
N ALA A 13 23.60 1.93 -17.02
CA ALA A 13 24.56 0.85 -16.93
C ALA A 13 25.99 1.37 -16.71
N ASN A 14 26.95 0.47 -16.48
CA ASN A 14 28.34 0.84 -16.16
C ASN A 14 28.45 1.79 -14.96
N ILE A 15 27.62 1.61 -13.93
CA ILE A 15 27.57 2.49 -12.76
C ILE A 15 28.91 2.44 -12.03
N GLY A 16 29.61 3.57 -12.01
CA GLY A 16 30.96 3.69 -11.47
C GLY A 16 31.89 2.60 -12.02
N PRO A 17 32.46 1.73 -11.18
CA PRO A 17 33.41 0.70 -11.61
C PRO A 17 32.76 -0.53 -12.27
N GLY A 18 31.42 -0.59 -12.34
CA GLY A 18 30.63 -1.76 -12.73
C GLY A 18 30.51 -2.03 -14.24
N TYR A 19 31.59 -1.84 -15.01
CA TYR A 19 31.59 -1.98 -16.46
C TYR A 19 31.08 -3.36 -16.93
N ASP A 20 30.07 -3.38 -17.80
CA ASP A 20 29.39 -4.58 -18.35
C ASP A 20 28.73 -5.53 -17.33
N VAL A 21 28.67 -5.13 -16.07
CA VAL A 21 28.17 -5.98 -14.98
C VAL A 21 27.01 -5.33 -14.26
N ILE A 22 27.11 -4.04 -13.94
CA ILE A 22 26.16 -3.37 -13.05
C ILE A 22 25.26 -2.44 -13.86
N GLY A 23 23.95 -2.60 -13.67
CA GLY A 23 22.92 -1.70 -14.16
C GLY A 23 21.89 -1.34 -13.10
N LEU A 24 21.22 -0.21 -13.28
CA LEU A 24 20.13 0.29 -12.47
C LEU A 24 18.94 0.61 -13.38
N ALA A 25 17.81 -0.01 -13.12
CA ALA A 25 16.57 0.39 -13.76
C ALA A 25 16.05 1.68 -13.12
N LEU A 26 15.63 2.65 -13.92
CA LEU A 26 15.20 3.97 -13.45
C LEU A 26 13.76 4.26 -13.89
N SER A 27 13.09 5.13 -13.14
CA SER A 27 11.65 5.45 -13.23
C SER A 27 11.25 6.30 -14.45
N GLU A 28 11.74 5.95 -15.63
CA GLU A 28 11.32 6.49 -16.94
C GLU A 28 11.04 5.31 -17.86
N TYR A 29 9.96 5.32 -18.63
CA TYR A 29 9.46 4.09 -19.26
C TYR A 29 9.30 4.20 -20.78
N LEU A 30 9.48 3.05 -21.43
CA LEU A 30 8.98 2.74 -22.76
C LEU A 30 7.73 1.89 -22.62
N GLU A 31 6.64 2.32 -23.22
CA GLU A 31 5.34 1.66 -23.13
C GLU A 31 4.84 1.24 -24.51
N LEU A 32 4.38 -0.01 -24.63
CA LEU A 32 3.71 -0.54 -25.81
C LEU A 32 2.28 -0.95 -25.43
N ARG A 33 1.29 -0.28 -26.02
CA ARG A 33 -0.12 -0.70 -25.98
C ARG A 33 -0.39 -1.57 -27.19
N VAL A 34 -0.66 -2.84 -26.96
CA VAL A 34 -0.79 -3.88 -27.97
C VAL A 34 -2.25 -4.30 -28.07
N THR A 35 -2.90 -4.01 -29.19
CA THR A 35 -4.27 -4.48 -29.46
C THR A 35 -4.22 -5.59 -30.50
N VAL A 36 -4.69 -6.78 -30.13
CA VAL A 36 -4.82 -7.92 -31.05
C VAL A 36 -6.23 -7.96 -31.67
N ASN A 37 -6.33 -8.54 -32.87
CA ASN A 37 -7.52 -8.54 -33.71
C ASN A 37 -7.95 -7.13 -34.16
N ASP A 38 -7.01 -6.20 -34.38
CA ASP A 38 -7.29 -4.89 -34.96
C ASP A 38 -7.62 -5.03 -36.45
N GLU A 39 -8.87 -4.77 -36.82
CA GLU A 39 -9.36 -4.84 -38.21
C GLU A 39 -8.56 -3.93 -39.15
N GLN A 40 -8.06 -2.79 -38.67
CA GLN A 40 -7.26 -1.86 -39.47
C GLN A 40 -5.84 -2.40 -39.77
N SER A 41 -5.37 -3.38 -39.00
CA SER A 41 -4.05 -3.99 -39.19
C SER A 41 -4.04 -5.11 -40.23
N LYS A 42 -5.20 -5.60 -40.69
CA LYS A 42 -5.29 -6.71 -41.67
C LYS A 42 -4.58 -6.42 -42.99
N THR A 43 -4.53 -5.15 -43.40
CA THR A 43 -3.88 -4.71 -44.64
C THR A 43 -2.48 -4.14 -44.41
N ALA A 44 -2.00 -4.11 -43.16
CA ALA A 44 -0.68 -3.58 -42.84
C ALA A 44 0.43 -4.61 -43.11
N PRO A 45 1.65 -4.19 -43.50
CA PRO A 45 2.81 -5.08 -43.61
C PRO A 45 3.01 -5.91 -42.34
N GLN A 46 3.39 -7.18 -42.50
CA GLN A 46 3.59 -8.12 -41.38
C GLN A 46 2.35 -8.33 -40.48
N ASN A 47 1.16 -7.95 -40.93
CA ASN A 47 -0.09 -8.00 -40.15
C ASN A 47 -0.04 -7.10 -38.89
N CYS A 48 0.79 -6.04 -38.92
CA CYS A 48 1.05 -5.16 -37.79
C CYS A 48 1.07 -3.69 -38.19
N ARG A 49 0.20 -2.88 -37.57
CA ARG A 49 0.22 -1.42 -37.67
C ARG A 49 0.95 -0.82 -36.47
N ILE A 50 1.78 0.19 -36.71
CA ILE A 50 2.50 0.90 -35.65
C ILE A 50 2.02 2.35 -35.59
N THR A 51 1.87 2.87 -34.38
CA THR A 51 1.76 4.31 -34.12
C THR A 51 2.70 4.65 -32.98
N GLN A 52 3.33 5.83 -33.02
CA GLN A 52 4.26 6.24 -31.97
C GLN A 52 4.02 7.67 -31.54
N GLU A 53 4.21 7.93 -30.25
CA GLU A 53 4.29 9.24 -29.62
C GLU A 53 5.50 9.31 -28.66
N GLY A 54 5.75 10.51 -28.12
CA GLY A 54 6.89 10.77 -27.25
C GLY A 54 8.15 11.20 -28.01
N LEU A 55 9.31 11.03 -27.37
CA LEU A 55 10.59 11.49 -27.89
C LEU A 55 10.97 10.72 -29.17
N GLY A 56 11.35 11.47 -30.20
CA GLY A 56 11.80 10.95 -31.51
C GLY A 56 10.73 10.23 -32.34
N ALA A 57 9.45 10.47 -32.06
CA ALA A 57 8.33 9.91 -32.84
C ALA A 57 8.35 10.30 -34.33
N ASP A 58 8.94 11.43 -34.67
CA ASP A 58 9.15 11.94 -36.03
C ASP A 58 10.34 11.29 -36.76
N GLN A 59 11.20 10.56 -36.04
CA GLN A 59 12.47 10.02 -36.54
C GLN A 59 12.44 8.50 -36.78
N VAL A 60 11.31 7.84 -36.52
CA VAL A 60 11.15 6.38 -36.59
C VAL A 60 10.32 5.94 -37.80
N ASP A 61 10.70 4.80 -38.38
CA ASP A 61 9.96 4.17 -39.48
C ASP A 61 8.79 3.35 -38.94
N LEU A 62 7.55 3.68 -39.31
CA LEU A 62 6.34 3.00 -38.83
C LEU A 62 6.01 1.69 -39.59
N ASP A 63 6.83 1.27 -40.55
CA ASP A 63 6.71 -0.05 -41.18
C ASP A 63 7.20 -1.14 -40.21
N ALA A 64 6.34 -2.09 -39.88
CA ALA A 64 6.65 -3.18 -38.95
C ALA A 64 7.85 -4.05 -39.36
N SER A 65 8.21 -4.06 -40.64
CA SER A 65 9.39 -4.77 -41.16
C SER A 65 10.70 -4.00 -40.92
N ARG A 66 10.63 -2.68 -40.69
CA ARG A 66 11.78 -1.79 -40.55
C ARG A 66 11.91 -1.19 -39.14
N HIS A 67 10.79 -1.02 -38.43
CA HIS A 67 10.76 -0.54 -37.05
C HIS A 67 11.53 -1.48 -36.10
N PHE A 68 12.37 -0.90 -35.24
CA PHE A 68 13.32 -1.66 -34.42
C PHE A 68 12.64 -2.66 -33.47
N ILE A 69 11.63 -2.21 -32.71
CA ILE A 69 10.91 -3.03 -31.72
C ILE A 69 10.17 -4.20 -32.39
N THR A 70 9.47 -3.97 -33.50
CA THR A 70 8.70 -5.02 -34.17
C THR A 70 9.59 -5.97 -34.95
N ARG A 71 10.75 -5.53 -35.45
CA ARG A 71 11.77 -6.44 -36.01
C ARG A 71 12.24 -7.44 -34.95
N ILE A 72 12.48 -6.99 -33.72
CA ILE A 72 12.86 -7.87 -32.61
C ILE A 72 11.72 -8.85 -32.27
N ALA A 73 10.47 -8.36 -32.23
CA ALA A 73 9.32 -9.24 -32.05
C ALA A 73 9.25 -10.31 -33.16
N LEU A 74 9.42 -9.92 -34.43
CA LEU A 74 9.46 -10.84 -35.57
C LEU A 74 10.59 -11.87 -35.45
N TYR A 75 11.75 -11.50 -34.91
CA TYR A 75 12.82 -12.46 -34.63
C TYR A 75 12.38 -13.52 -33.61
N VAL A 76 11.76 -13.12 -32.49
CA VAL A 76 11.24 -14.06 -31.49
C VAL A 76 10.16 -14.97 -32.10
N LEU A 77 9.23 -14.40 -32.86
CA LEU A 77 8.15 -15.14 -33.54
C LEU A 77 8.72 -16.17 -34.54
N ARG A 78 9.70 -15.77 -35.36
CA ARG A 78 10.32 -16.64 -36.37
C ARG A 78 11.13 -17.78 -35.75
N CYS A 79 11.73 -17.58 -34.58
CA CYS A 79 12.35 -18.66 -33.80
C CYS A 79 11.32 -19.72 -33.37
N HIS A 80 10.04 -19.36 -33.31
CA HIS A 80 8.90 -20.23 -32.96
C HIS A 80 7.99 -20.52 -34.18
N ASP A 81 8.58 -20.50 -35.38
CA ASP A 81 7.91 -20.87 -36.64
C ASP A 81 6.71 -19.96 -37.01
N GLN A 82 6.64 -18.74 -36.46
CA GLN A 82 5.66 -17.70 -36.81
C GLN A 82 6.33 -16.60 -37.66
N ARG A 83 6.02 -16.52 -38.96
CA ARG A 83 6.76 -15.64 -39.91
C ARG A 83 6.45 -14.15 -39.79
N SER A 84 5.21 -13.83 -39.43
CA SER A 84 4.65 -12.49 -39.22
C SER A 84 3.85 -12.46 -37.93
N PHE A 85 3.24 -11.32 -37.57
CA PHE A 85 2.32 -11.28 -36.43
C PHE A 85 1.13 -12.23 -36.71
N PRO A 86 0.86 -13.20 -35.82
CA PRO A 86 -0.08 -14.29 -36.10
C PRO A 86 -1.54 -13.83 -36.18
N VAL A 87 -1.84 -12.68 -35.57
CA VAL A 87 -3.14 -12.01 -35.60
C VAL A 87 -2.96 -10.53 -35.96
N PRO A 88 -3.96 -9.89 -36.60
CA PRO A 88 -3.90 -8.45 -36.91
C PRO A 88 -3.62 -7.66 -35.64
N THR A 89 -2.46 -7.00 -35.58
CA THR A 89 -1.96 -6.39 -34.35
C THR A 89 -1.75 -4.90 -34.54
N HIS A 90 -2.16 -4.08 -33.57
CA HIS A 90 -1.79 -2.68 -33.48
C HIS A 90 -0.86 -2.49 -32.30
N VAL A 91 0.32 -1.93 -32.55
CA VAL A 91 1.30 -1.57 -31.53
C VAL A 91 1.36 -0.05 -31.45
N HIS A 92 0.86 0.51 -30.35
CA HIS A 92 1.02 1.93 -30.03
C HIS A 92 2.17 2.11 -29.05
N ILE A 93 3.16 2.91 -29.43
CA ILE A 93 4.43 3.08 -28.72
C ILE A 93 4.45 4.48 -28.10
N ASN A 94 4.66 4.56 -26.79
CA ASN A 94 4.96 5.80 -26.11
C ASN A 94 6.38 5.70 -25.53
N ASN A 95 7.31 6.49 -26.07
CA ASN A 95 8.70 6.50 -25.63
C ASN A 95 9.05 7.81 -24.92
N ALA A 96 9.27 7.75 -23.62
CA ALA A 96 9.74 8.88 -22.83
C ALA A 96 11.27 8.85 -22.59
N ILE A 97 11.95 7.80 -23.03
CA ILE A 97 13.39 7.59 -22.83
C ILE A 97 14.19 8.29 -23.95
N PRO A 98 15.11 9.22 -23.62
CA PRO A 98 15.91 9.92 -24.62
C PRO A 98 16.83 8.98 -25.43
N PHE A 99 16.79 9.11 -26.76
CA PHE A 99 17.64 8.34 -27.67
C PHE A 99 19.11 8.77 -27.59
N GLY A 100 20.04 7.80 -27.69
CA GLY A 100 21.47 8.06 -27.82
C GLY A 100 22.15 8.78 -26.65
N ARG A 101 21.43 9.02 -25.54
CA ARG A 101 21.88 9.89 -24.44
C ARG A 101 22.42 9.18 -23.20
N GLY A 102 22.29 7.85 -23.11
CA GLY A 102 22.87 7.06 -22.01
C GLY A 102 21.89 6.60 -20.93
N LEU A 103 20.58 6.70 -21.19
CA LEU A 103 19.51 6.16 -20.32
C LEU A 103 18.95 4.81 -20.82
N GLY A 104 19.75 4.01 -21.54
CA GLY A 104 19.36 2.63 -21.86
C GLY A 104 18.18 2.49 -22.83
N SER A 105 17.86 3.51 -23.63
CA SER A 105 16.75 3.49 -24.61
C SER A 105 16.79 2.25 -25.53
N SER A 106 17.97 1.88 -26.03
CA SER A 106 18.15 0.66 -26.85
C SER A 106 17.85 -0.61 -26.06
N GLY A 107 18.36 -0.74 -24.83
CA GLY A 107 18.12 -1.91 -23.98
C GLY A 107 16.63 -2.08 -23.65
N ALA A 108 15.96 -0.98 -23.28
CA ALA A 108 14.52 -0.97 -23.04
C ALA A 108 13.72 -1.38 -24.30
N ALA A 109 14.10 -0.87 -25.48
CA ALA A 109 13.48 -1.23 -26.75
C ALA A 109 13.68 -2.72 -27.13
N ILE A 110 14.85 -3.29 -26.80
CA ILE A 110 15.13 -4.71 -27.01
C ILE A 110 14.25 -5.57 -26.11
N VAL A 111 14.20 -5.26 -24.81
CA VAL A 111 13.35 -5.96 -23.86
C VAL A 111 11.87 -5.85 -24.25
N ALA A 112 11.42 -4.66 -24.66
CA ALA A 112 10.05 -4.43 -25.12
C ALA A 112 9.72 -5.21 -26.40
N GLY A 113 10.64 -5.27 -27.37
CA GLY A 113 10.45 -6.03 -28.61
C GLY A 113 10.39 -7.54 -28.37
N VAL A 114 11.23 -8.06 -27.47
CA VAL A 114 11.21 -9.48 -27.09
C VAL A 114 9.92 -9.83 -26.35
N ALA A 115 9.50 -8.98 -25.41
CA ALA A 115 8.22 -9.12 -24.71
C ALA A 115 7.02 -9.05 -25.66
N LEU A 116 7.04 -8.13 -26.64
CA LEU A 116 6.02 -8.01 -27.67
C LEU A 116 5.88 -9.32 -28.46
N GLY A 117 7.00 -9.90 -28.92
CA GLY A 117 6.98 -11.19 -29.62
C GLY A 117 6.41 -12.32 -28.76
N ASN A 118 6.73 -12.35 -27.46
CA ASN A 118 6.18 -13.32 -26.52
C ASN A 118 4.66 -13.20 -26.35
N VAL A 119 4.16 -11.96 -26.20
CA VAL A 119 2.74 -11.66 -26.01
C VAL A 119 1.93 -11.97 -27.26
N VAL A 120 2.31 -11.42 -28.41
CA VAL A 120 1.52 -11.58 -29.65
C VAL A 120 1.60 -12.99 -30.20
N GLY A 121 2.68 -13.72 -29.92
CA GLY A 121 2.88 -15.10 -30.33
C GLY A 121 2.27 -16.14 -29.39
N ASP A 122 1.71 -15.73 -28.24
CA ASP A 122 1.27 -16.60 -27.13
C ASP A 122 2.32 -17.66 -26.74
N LEU A 123 3.60 -17.24 -26.64
CA LEU A 123 4.73 -18.17 -26.50
C LEU A 123 4.99 -18.60 -25.04
N LYS A 124 4.48 -17.83 -24.07
CA LYS A 124 4.56 -18.11 -22.61
C LYS A 124 5.99 -18.32 -22.11
N LEU A 125 6.95 -17.58 -22.67
CA LEU A 125 8.35 -17.59 -22.24
C LEU A 125 8.51 -16.85 -20.90
N ASP A 126 9.34 -17.39 -20.01
CA ASP A 126 9.70 -16.76 -18.74
C ASP A 126 10.76 -15.65 -18.92
N LYS A 127 10.95 -14.81 -17.89
CA LYS A 127 11.90 -13.67 -17.96
C LYS A 127 13.34 -14.10 -18.25
N ASP A 128 13.79 -15.25 -17.73
CA ASP A 128 15.13 -15.78 -18.01
C ASP A 128 15.27 -16.13 -19.49
N ARG A 129 14.24 -16.72 -20.10
CA ARG A 129 14.24 -17.02 -21.53
C ARG A 129 14.15 -15.77 -22.38
N LEU A 130 13.35 -14.77 -21.97
CA LEU A 130 13.31 -13.47 -22.65
C LEU A 130 14.69 -12.79 -22.59
N LEU A 131 15.42 -12.90 -21.47
CA LEU A 131 16.77 -12.40 -21.34
C LEU A 131 17.74 -13.08 -22.34
N ASP A 132 17.64 -14.39 -22.55
CA ASP A 132 18.47 -15.09 -23.56
C ASP A 132 18.25 -14.50 -24.97
N PHE A 133 17.00 -14.17 -25.33
CA PHE A 133 16.68 -13.49 -26.59
C PHE A 133 17.25 -12.07 -26.65
N CYS A 134 17.14 -11.31 -25.55
CA CYS A 134 17.71 -9.97 -25.47
C CYS A 134 19.23 -10.01 -25.64
N LEU A 135 19.91 -10.98 -25.04
CA LEU A 135 21.37 -11.11 -25.06
C LEU A 135 21.95 -11.62 -26.38
N MET A 136 21.10 -12.19 -27.22
CA MET A 136 21.45 -12.49 -28.61
C MET A 136 21.50 -11.22 -29.47
N ILE A 137 20.79 -10.17 -29.06
CA ILE A 137 20.70 -8.88 -29.75
C ILE A 137 21.70 -7.90 -29.14
N GLU A 138 21.69 -7.76 -27.81
CA GLU A 138 22.61 -6.93 -27.04
C GLU A 138 23.62 -7.80 -26.30
N LYS A 139 24.89 -7.73 -26.68
CA LYS A 139 25.93 -8.61 -26.13
C LYS A 139 26.26 -8.32 -24.66
N HIS A 140 25.79 -7.19 -24.12
CA HIS A 140 26.09 -6.69 -22.78
C HIS A 140 24.86 -6.86 -21.88
N PRO A 141 24.99 -7.55 -20.73
CA PRO A 141 23.84 -7.91 -19.92
C PRO A 141 23.35 -6.81 -18.99
N ASP A 142 24.19 -5.82 -18.68
CA ASP A 142 23.95 -4.76 -17.71
C ASP A 142 22.66 -3.94 -17.98
N ASN A 143 22.46 -3.46 -19.21
CA ASN A 143 21.24 -2.71 -19.57
C ASN A 143 20.00 -3.61 -19.57
N VAL A 144 20.02 -4.68 -20.37
CA VAL A 144 18.84 -5.54 -20.57
C VAL A 144 18.43 -6.26 -19.30
N ALA A 145 19.38 -6.68 -18.45
CA ALA A 145 19.06 -7.29 -17.17
C ALA A 145 18.44 -6.27 -16.21
N ALA A 146 18.95 -5.04 -16.16
CA ALA A 146 18.34 -3.98 -15.35
C ALA A 146 16.91 -3.68 -15.83
N SER A 147 16.69 -3.42 -17.13
CA SER A 147 15.34 -3.18 -17.66
C SER A 147 14.40 -4.39 -17.51
N MET A 148 14.89 -5.62 -17.61
CA MET A 148 14.09 -6.85 -17.48
C MET A 148 13.66 -7.11 -16.03
N TYR A 149 14.60 -6.98 -15.09
CA TYR A 149 14.41 -7.40 -13.71
C TYR A 149 14.12 -6.26 -12.76
N GLY A 150 14.53 -5.03 -13.03
CA GLY A 150 14.27 -3.89 -12.15
C GLY A 150 15.21 -3.80 -10.94
N GLY A 151 15.32 -2.57 -10.42
CA GLY A 151 16.19 -2.20 -9.31
C GLY A 151 17.66 -2.13 -9.71
N PHE A 152 18.54 -2.28 -8.72
CA PHE A 152 19.99 -2.32 -8.89
C PHE A 152 20.45 -3.77 -9.13
N VAL A 153 20.99 -4.06 -10.30
CA VAL A 153 21.20 -5.42 -10.80
C VAL A 153 22.66 -5.63 -11.19
N GLY A 154 23.24 -6.72 -10.70
CA GLY A 154 24.48 -7.29 -11.21
C GLY A 154 24.19 -8.42 -12.18
N SER A 155 24.92 -8.50 -13.29
CA SER A 155 24.73 -9.52 -14.30
C SER A 155 26.05 -9.94 -14.95
N TYR A 156 26.12 -11.18 -15.43
CA TYR A 156 27.26 -11.66 -16.21
C TYR A 156 26.81 -12.72 -17.20
N THR A 157 27.58 -12.87 -18.29
CA THR A 157 27.33 -13.93 -19.27
C THR A 157 28.20 -15.15 -19.01
N LYS A 158 27.61 -16.34 -19.15
CA LYS A 158 28.34 -17.59 -18.97
C LYS A 158 29.28 -17.85 -20.14
N LYS A 159 30.35 -18.61 -19.88
CA LYS A 159 31.18 -19.16 -20.93
C LYS A 159 30.35 -20.17 -21.72
N LEU A 160 30.15 -19.90 -23.00
CA LEU A 160 29.42 -20.77 -23.92
C LEU A 160 30.38 -21.76 -24.59
N ASP A 161 29.88 -22.92 -24.98
CA ASP A 161 30.63 -23.86 -25.82
C ASP A 161 30.88 -23.24 -27.22
N PRO A 162 31.93 -23.64 -27.95
CA PRO A 162 32.31 -23.01 -29.21
C PRO A 162 31.21 -22.94 -30.28
N VAL A 163 30.27 -23.90 -30.25
CA VAL A 163 29.09 -23.93 -31.13
C VAL A 163 28.10 -22.80 -30.80
N ASP A 164 27.93 -22.50 -29.52
CA ASP A 164 27.03 -21.46 -29.02
C ASP A 164 27.68 -20.07 -29.05
N VAL A 165 29.01 -19.98 -28.99
CA VAL A 165 29.76 -18.73 -29.25
C VAL A 165 29.51 -18.25 -30.68
N LYS A 166 29.61 -19.14 -31.68
CA LYS A 166 29.30 -18.81 -33.08
C LYS A 166 27.85 -18.35 -33.28
N ARG A 167 26.91 -18.87 -32.49
CA ARG A 167 25.51 -18.42 -32.51
C ARG A 167 25.37 -17.01 -31.92
N ARG A 168 26.06 -16.70 -30.82
CA ARG A 168 26.05 -15.38 -30.15
C ARG A 168 26.71 -14.24 -30.95
N GLU A 169 27.57 -14.57 -31.91
CA GLU A 169 28.33 -13.58 -32.68
C GLU A 169 27.58 -12.98 -33.89
N ILE A 170 26.41 -13.50 -34.23
CA ILE A 170 25.66 -13.14 -35.45
C ILE A 170 25.27 -11.64 -35.44
N PRO A 171 25.72 -10.84 -36.43
CA PRO A 171 25.41 -9.41 -36.54
C PRO A 171 23.90 -9.13 -36.57
N MET A 172 23.48 -7.97 -36.06
CA MET A 172 22.08 -7.53 -36.13
C MET A 172 21.52 -7.46 -37.55
N SER A 173 22.37 -7.20 -38.55
CA SER A 173 22.04 -7.27 -39.97
C SER A 173 21.80 -8.69 -40.50
N GLU A 174 22.25 -9.72 -39.78
CA GLU A 174 22.02 -11.13 -40.11
C GLU A 174 20.87 -11.73 -39.28
N VAL A 175 20.67 -11.27 -38.04
CA VAL A 175 19.49 -11.60 -37.22
C VAL A 175 18.23 -10.92 -37.80
N LEU A 176 18.40 -9.73 -38.40
CA LEU A 176 17.36 -8.91 -39.01
C LEU A 176 17.90 -8.28 -40.31
N PRO A 177 17.85 -8.94 -41.49
CA PRO A 177 18.32 -8.33 -42.74
C PRO A 177 17.54 -7.05 -43.08
N MET A 178 18.26 -5.99 -43.49
CA MET A 178 17.60 -4.84 -44.15
C MET A 178 17.13 -5.30 -45.53
N PRO A 179 15.88 -5.00 -45.94
CA PRO A 179 15.41 -5.35 -47.27
C PRO A 179 16.05 -4.39 -48.29
N GLN A 180 17.25 -4.72 -48.77
CA GLN A 180 17.70 -4.24 -50.07
C GLN A 180 17.34 -5.32 -51.10
N GLY A 181 16.17 -5.17 -51.71
CA GLY A 181 15.77 -5.80 -52.97
C GLY A 181 16.14 -7.27 -53.16
N GLY A 182 15.43 -8.19 -52.49
CA GLY A 182 15.54 -9.63 -52.72
C GLY A 182 14.54 -10.43 -51.87
N GLU A 183 14.04 -11.54 -52.40
CA GLU A 183 13.00 -12.40 -51.78
C GLU A 183 13.33 -12.81 -50.34
N ASP A 184 12.28 -12.92 -49.50
CA ASP A 184 12.32 -13.54 -48.17
C ASP A 184 12.85 -14.99 -48.29
N THR A 185 14.10 -15.22 -47.86
CA THR A 185 14.78 -16.52 -48.01
C THR A 185 14.26 -17.61 -47.07
N GLY A 186 13.34 -17.29 -46.15
CA GLY A 186 12.67 -18.30 -45.32
C GLY A 186 13.56 -19.04 -44.32
N LEU A 187 14.68 -18.46 -43.88
CA LEU A 187 15.54 -19.07 -42.87
C LEU A 187 14.91 -18.97 -41.46
N LYS A 188 14.93 -20.08 -40.71
CA LYS A 188 14.67 -20.10 -39.27
C LYS A 188 15.85 -19.41 -38.57
N PRO A 189 15.66 -18.21 -37.97
CA PRO A 189 16.76 -17.51 -37.35
C PRO A 189 17.33 -18.33 -36.18
N PRO A 190 18.60 -18.09 -35.82
CA PRO A 190 19.27 -18.85 -34.76
C PRO A 190 18.52 -18.68 -33.44
N VAL A 191 18.06 -19.78 -32.85
CA VAL A 191 17.45 -19.78 -31.52
C VAL A 191 18.54 -19.54 -30.48
N PRO A 192 18.40 -18.59 -29.55
CA PRO A 192 19.40 -18.35 -28.51
C PRO A 192 19.63 -19.62 -27.67
N PRO A 193 20.87 -19.92 -27.26
CA PRO A 193 21.11 -20.94 -26.24
C PRO A 193 20.36 -20.61 -24.95
N HIS A 194 20.13 -21.60 -24.08
CA HIS A 194 19.44 -21.39 -22.82
C HIS A 194 20.42 -20.97 -21.71
N ASN A 195 19.97 -20.11 -20.79
CA ASN A 195 20.71 -19.72 -19.59
C ASN A 195 22.08 -19.07 -19.87
N ILE A 196 22.15 -18.17 -20.86
CA ILE A 196 23.41 -17.57 -21.31
C ILE A 196 23.93 -16.47 -20.38
N ALA A 197 23.10 -16.01 -19.44
CA ALA A 197 23.51 -15.11 -18.37
C ALA A 197 22.94 -15.52 -17.01
N LYS A 198 23.50 -14.92 -15.97
CA LYS A 198 22.94 -14.89 -14.62
C LYS A 198 22.89 -13.46 -14.12
N HIS A 199 21.95 -13.22 -13.22
CA HIS A 199 21.74 -11.93 -12.61
C HIS A 199 21.51 -12.08 -11.11
N ILE A 200 21.69 -10.98 -10.40
CA ILE A 200 21.32 -10.84 -8.99
C ILE A 200 20.85 -9.40 -8.78
N ARG A 201 19.76 -9.22 -8.04
CA ARG A 201 19.36 -7.90 -7.58
C ARG A 201 20.06 -7.60 -6.26
N PHE A 202 20.81 -6.50 -6.23
CA PHE A 202 21.46 -6.00 -5.03
C PHE A 202 20.48 -5.18 -4.18
N PRO A 203 20.73 -5.06 -2.86
CA PRO A 203 19.99 -4.14 -2.01
C PRO A 203 20.20 -2.68 -2.43
N TRP A 204 19.20 -1.84 -2.15
CA TRP A 204 19.24 -0.40 -2.42
C TRP A 204 18.62 0.36 -1.25
N ALA A 205 19.31 1.37 -0.74
CA ALA A 205 18.82 2.23 0.31
C ALA A 205 17.77 3.22 -0.24
N LYS A 206 16.57 3.22 0.36
CA LYS A 206 15.39 3.97 -0.14
C LYS A 206 15.57 5.48 -0.17
N GLU A 207 16.51 5.98 0.62
CA GLU A 207 16.91 7.38 0.72
C GLU A 207 17.64 7.85 -0.54
N ILE A 208 18.27 6.93 -1.29
CA ILE A 208 19.07 7.28 -2.47
C ILE A 208 18.15 7.50 -3.68
N LYS A 209 18.22 8.71 -4.23
CA LYS A 209 17.59 9.12 -5.50
C LYS A 209 18.67 9.41 -6.54
N CYS A 210 18.27 9.41 -7.81
CA CYS A 210 19.18 9.56 -8.95
C CYS A 210 18.90 10.86 -9.70
N ILE A 211 19.85 11.78 -9.70
CA ILE A 211 19.81 12.99 -10.51
C ILE A 211 20.46 12.64 -11.86
N ALA A 212 19.66 12.57 -12.92
CA ALA A 212 20.13 12.33 -14.28
C ALA A 212 20.26 13.66 -15.03
N ILE A 213 21.49 14.08 -15.33
CA ILE A 213 21.78 15.22 -16.21
C ILE A 213 21.89 14.72 -17.64
N ILE A 214 21.07 15.24 -18.54
CA ILE A 214 20.86 14.74 -19.90
C ILE A 214 21.28 15.82 -20.90
N PRO A 215 22.49 15.74 -21.47
CA PRO A 215 22.95 16.65 -22.50
C PRO A 215 22.17 16.53 -23.81
N ASP A 216 22.06 17.65 -24.54
CA ASP A 216 21.39 17.72 -25.84
C ASP A 216 22.31 17.34 -27.01
N PHE A 217 22.99 16.20 -26.87
CA PHE A 217 23.76 15.56 -27.94
C PHE A 217 23.83 14.05 -27.72
N GLU A 218 24.24 13.31 -28.73
CA GLU A 218 24.31 11.85 -28.69
C GLU A 218 25.75 11.34 -28.77
N VAL A 219 26.00 10.22 -28.10
CA VAL A 219 27.23 9.44 -28.27
C VAL A 219 26.84 8.03 -28.69
N ALA A 220 27.25 7.64 -29.89
CA ALA A 220 27.00 6.31 -30.40
C ALA A 220 27.70 5.25 -29.52
N THR A 221 26.97 4.21 -29.12
CA THR A 221 27.48 3.13 -28.26
C THR A 221 28.75 2.49 -28.84
N ALA A 222 28.82 2.29 -30.16
CA ALA A 222 30.00 1.75 -30.83
C ALA A 222 31.24 2.63 -30.61
N LYS A 223 31.12 3.95 -30.74
CA LYS A 223 32.21 4.91 -30.52
C LYS A 223 32.67 4.91 -29.06
N ALA A 224 31.73 4.86 -28.12
CA ALA A 224 32.02 4.78 -26.68
C ALA A 224 32.65 3.45 -26.25
N ARG A 225 32.47 2.38 -27.03
CA ARG A 225 33.14 1.08 -26.82
C ARG A 225 34.53 1.09 -27.43
N GLU A 226 34.70 1.66 -28.62
CA GLU A 226 36.01 1.79 -29.30
C GLU A 226 37.01 2.60 -28.49
N ALA A 227 36.54 3.59 -27.71
CA ALA A 227 37.38 4.39 -26.85
C ALA A 227 38.07 3.56 -25.73
N VAL A 228 37.49 2.43 -25.32
CA VAL A 228 37.96 1.59 -24.22
C VAL A 228 39.10 0.67 -24.70
N PRO A 229 40.22 0.51 -23.96
CA PRO A 229 41.37 -0.25 -24.43
C PRO A 229 41.10 -1.77 -24.46
N GLY A 230 41.81 -2.47 -25.33
CA GLY A 230 41.74 -3.94 -25.42
C GLY A 230 42.41 -4.69 -24.27
N ALA A 231 43.18 -4.01 -23.41
CA ALA A 231 43.84 -4.58 -22.24
C ALA A 231 44.01 -3.53 -21.14
N TYR A 232 44.04 -3.99 -19.89
CA TYR A 232 44.24 -3.16 -18.70
C TYR A 232 45.48 -3.57 -17.92
N THR A 233 46.03 -2.65 -17.15
CA THR A 233 47.06 -2.98 -16.18
C THR A 233 46.47 -3.82 -15.05
N LYS A 234 47.33 -4.60 -14.38
CA LYS A 234 46.95 -5.32 -13.16
C LYS A 234 46.46 -4.35 -12.07
N GLU A 235 47.06 -3.16 -11.99
CA GLU A 235 46.69 -2.14 -11.02
C GLU A 235 45.25 -1.66 -11.23
N ASP A 236 44.89 -1.28 -12.45
CA ASP A 236 43.55 -0.78 -12.77
C ASP A 236 42.48 -1.87 -12.59
N ALA A 237 42.80 -3.11 -12.96
CA ALA A 237 41.92 -4.25 -12.73
C ALA A 237 41.65 -4.47 -11.23
N ILE A 238 42.69 -4.45 -10.39
CA ILE A 238 42.54 -4.58 -8.93
C ILE A 238 41.76 -3.40 -8.36
N PHE A 239 42.06 -2.18 -8.80
CA PHE A 239 41.40 -0.96 -8.35
C PHE A 239 39.87 -1.03 -8.55
N ASN A 240 39.42 -1.45 -9.72
CA ASN A 240 38.00 -1.58 -10.02
C ASN A 240 37.35 -2.75 -9.28
N LEU A 241 38.02 -3.90 -9.16
CA LEU A 241 37.48 -5.05 -8.42
C LEU A 241 37.20 -4.73 -6.96
N GLN A 242 38.10 -3.99 -6.30
CA GLN A 242 37.90 -3.54 -4.92
C GLN A 242 36.64 -2.68 -4.78
N ARG A 243 36.42 -1.77 -5.73
CA ARG A 243 35.31 -0.80 -5.69
C ARG A 243 33.98 -1.44 -6.03
N VAL A 244 33.92 -2.30 -7.06
CA VAL A 244 32.72 -3.08 -7.37
C VAL A 244 32.26 -3.91 -6.17
N ALA A 245 33.20 -4.58 -5.49
CA ALA A 245 32.89 -5.41 -4.34
C ALA A 245 32.27 -4.61 -3.17
N LEU A 246 32.78 -3.39 -2.93
CA LEU A 246 32.25 -2.51 -1.88
C LEU A 246 30.95 -1.82 -2.29
N LEU A 247 30.89 -1.28 -3.50
CA LEU A 247 29.77 -0.46 -4.00
C LEU A 247 28.44 -1.21 -3.94
N THR A 248 28.45 -2.49 -4.33
CA THR A 248 27.24 -3.34 -4.34
C THR A 248 26.62 -3.54 -2.96
N THR A 249 27.43 -3.44 -1.90
CA THR A 249 26.95 -3.51 -0.51
C THR A 249 26.66 -2.12 0.05
N ALA A 250 27.52 -1.14 -0.24
CA ALA A 250 27.41 0.22 0.28
C ALA A 250 26.09 0.90 -0.13
N LEU A 251 25.65 0.72 -1.39
CA LEU A 251 24.39 1.25 -1.88
C LEU A 251 23.14 0.65 -1.22
N GLY A 252 23.29 -0.47 -0.49
CA GLY A 252 22.21 -1.11 0.27
C GLY A 252 22.16 -0.72 1.75
N GLN A 253 23.10 0.08 2.25
CA GLN A 253 23.18 0.44 3.68
C GLN A 253 22.31 1.66 3.99
N SER A 254 21.56 1.59 5.10
CA SER A 254 20.78 2.71 5.64
C SER A 254 21.24 3.00 7.09
N PRO A 255 21.66 4.24 7.41
CA PRO A 255 21.77 5.38 6.49
C PRO A 255 22.92 5.18 5.46
N PRO A 256 22.82 5.76 4.24
CA PRO A 256 23.89 5.69 3.25
C PRO A 256 25.19 6.33 3.74
N ASN A 257 26.32 5.67 3.49
CA ASN A 257 27.65 6.23 3.78
C ASN A 257 28.19 6.93 2.52
N ALA A 258 28.18 8.28 2.54
CA ALA A 258 28.58 9.10 1.39
C ALA A 258 30.04 8.90 0.98
N GLU A 259 30.98 8.80 1.92
CA GLU A 259 32.40 8.58 1.63
C GLU A 259 32.61 7.21 0.96
N LEU A 260 32.02 6.16 1.52
CA LEU A 260 32.14 4.80 0.99
C LEU A 260 31.52 4.66 -0.40
N ILE A 261 30.37 5.29 -0.65
CA ILE A 261 29.70 5.27 -1.96
C ILE A 261 30.52 6.08 -2.98
N TYR A 262 30.98 7.28 -2.62
CA TYR A 262 31.74 8.15 -3.51
C TYR A 262 33.06 7.50 -3.95
N ASP A 263 33.80 6.91 -3.02
CA ASP A 263 35.04 6.17 -3.29
C ASP A 263 34.76 4.87 -4.07
N GLY A 264 33.64 4.20 -3.76
CA GLY A 264 33.16 3.02 -4.44
C GLY A 264 32.72 3.27 -5.88
N MET A 265 32.35 4.50 -6.25
CA MET A 265 31.94 4.87 -7.61
C MET A 265 33.10 5.26 -8.52
N GLN A 266 34.33 5.35 -8.00
CA GLN A 266 35.50 5.68 -8.82
C GLN A 266 35.82 4.56 -9.82
N ASP A 267 36.18 4.95 -11.05
CA ASP A 267 36.41 4.01 -12.15
C ASP A 267 37.74 4.27 -12.87
N ARG A 268 38.43 3.19 -13.23
CA ARG A 268 39.62 3.21 -14.10
C ARG A 268 39.47 2.35 -15.36
N LEU A 269 38.32 1.71 -15.59
CA LEU A 269 38.16 0.81 -16.74
C LEU A 269 37.49 1.49 -17.94
N HIS A 270 36.52 2.39 -17.77
CA HIS A 270 35.76 2.91 -18.91
C HIS A 270 35.60 4.44 -18.93
N GLN A 271 35.32 5.09 -17.80
CA GLN A 271 35.08 6.53 -17.75
C GLN A 271 36.30 7.35 -18.20
N PRO A 272 37.55 7.06 -17.76
CA PRO A 272 38.72 7.83 -18.18
C PRO A 272 38.98 7.75 -19.68
N TYR A 273 38.56 6.66 -20.32
CA TYR A 273 38.73 6.48 -21.76
C TYR A 273 37.61 7.14 -22.56
N ARG A 274 36.43 7.31 -21.94
CA ARG A 274 35.26 7.97 -22.55
C ARG A 274 35.26 9.49 -22.39
N GLN A 275 36.11 10.06 -21.55
CA GLN A 275 36.18 11.51 -21.31
C GLN A 275 36.37 12.34 -22.60
N GLY A 276 37.07 11.82 -23.61
CA GLY A 276 37.25 12.53 -24.89
C GLY A 276 36.00 12.60 -25.76
N LEU A 277 34.92 11.91 -25.39
CA LEU A 277 33.65 11.89 -26.12
C LEU A 277 32.62 12.88 -25.57
N ILE A 278 32.85 13.39 -24.35
CA ILE A 278 31.92 14.23 -23.60
C ILE A 278 32.71 15.44 -23.12
N PRO A 279 32.53 16.62 -23.75
CA PRO A 279 33.26 17.82 -23.35
C PRO A 279 33.07 18.14 -21.87
N GLY A 280 34.17 18.43 -21.16
CA GLY A 280 34.18 18.76 -19.74
C GLY A 280 33.89 17.61 -18.78
N LEU A 281 33.81 16.34 -19.23
CA LEU A 281 33.42 15.22 -18.35
C LEU A 281 34.28 15.12 -17.09
N THR A 282 35.60 15.29 -17.22
CA THR A 282 36.54 15.13 -16.12
C THR A 282 36.39 16.23 -15.08
N GLU A 283 36.16 17.45 -15.54
CA GLU A 283 35.88 18.62 -14.73
C GLU A 283 34.53 18.47 -14.02
N ILE A 284 33.50 18.03 -14.73
CA ILE A 284 32.15 17.79 -14.19
C ILE A 284 32.14 16.72 -13.10
N LEU A 285 32.78 15.57 -13.34
CA LEU A 285 32.84 14.49 -12.35
C LEU A 285 33.64 14.88 -11.10
N LYS A 286 34.55 15.86 -11.21
CA LYS A 286 35.35 16.37 -10.09
C LYS A 286 34.78 17.63 -9.46
N SER A 287 33.79 18.27 -10.08
CA SER A 287 33.24 19.55 -9.59
C SER A 287 32.37 19.38 -8.36
N VAL A 288 31.86 18.16 -8.14
CA VAL A 288 31.02 17.81 -7.00
C VAL A 288 31.61 16.65 -6.20
N THR A 289 31.63 16.80 -4.87
CA THR A 289 32.06 15.80 -3.89
C THR A 289 31.09 15.82 -2.71
N PRO A 290 30.99 14.75 -1.90
CA PRO A 290 30.19 14.78 -0.68
C PRO A 290 30.57 15.93 0.27
N ASP A 291 31.85 16.30 0.31
CA ASP A 291 32.35 17.41 1.13
C ASP A 291 31.89 18.79 0.63
N SER A 292 31.82 18.96 -0.70
CA SER A 292 31.46 20.25 -1.31
C SER A 292 29.96 20.40 -1.54
N HIS A 293 29.23 19.29 -1.65
CA HIS A 293 27.80 19.25 -1.95
C HIS A 293 27.10 18.29 -0.98
N PRO A 294 26.62 18.79 0.17
CA PRO A 294 25.89 17.97 1.14
C PRO A 294 24.70 17.25 0.50
N GLY A 295 24.51 15.98 0.86
CA GLY A 295 23.49 15.13 0.28
C GLY A 295 23.94 14.33 -0.95
N LEU A 296 25.04 14.72 -1.62
CA LEU A 296 25.64 13.91 -2.69
C LEU A 296 26.33 12.67 -2.12
N LEU A 297 26.07 11.51 -2.73
CA LEU A 297 26.71 10.23 -2.40
C LEU A 297 27.73 9.80 -3.45
N GLY A 298 27.52 10.13 -4.72
CA GLY A 298 28.43 9.72 -5.78
C GLY A 298 27.98 10.20 -7.16
N ILE A 299 28.89 10.20 -8.12
CA ILE A 299 28.64 10.69 -9.48
C ILE A 299 29.39 9.83 -10.50
N CYS A 300 28.74 9.50 -11.61
CA CYS A 300 29.32 8.66 -12.66
C CYS A 300 28.70 8.95 -14.04
N LEU A 301 29.31 8.35 -15.06
CA LEU A 301 28.74 8.32 -16.40
C LEU A 301 27.63 7.26 -16.49
N SER A 302 26.49 7.61 -17.09
CA SER A 302 25.40 6.67 -17.33
C SER A 302 25.59 5.92 -18.65
N GLY A 303 26.02 4.67 -18.56
CA GLY A 303 26.15 3.78 -19.70
C GLY A 303 27.26 4.23 -20.66
N ALA A 304 26.94 4.17 -21.96
CA ALA A 304 27.83 4.56 -23.05
C ALA A 304 27.48 5.94 -23.66
N GLY A 305 26.46 6.61 -23.11
CA GLY A 305 26.01 7.91 -23.59
C GLY A 305 26.52 9.06 -22.71
N PRO A 306 26.20 10.32 -23.06
CA PRO A 306 26.69 11.52 -22.38
C PRO A 306 25.99 11.86 -21.04
N THR A 307 24.92 11.17 -20.66
CA THR A 307 24.21 11.43 -19.39
C THR A 307 25.11 11.21 -18.18
N ILE A 308 25.05 12.16 -17.24
CA ILE A 308 25.70 12.05 -15.93
C ILE A 308 24.66 11.62 -14.90
N LEU A 309 25.00 10.61 -14.10
CA LEU A 309 24.16 10.12 -13.01
C LEU A 309 24.81 10.47 -11.68
N ALA A 310 24.14 11.32 -10.89
CA ALA A 310 24.52 11.60 -9.52
C ALA A 310 23.54 10.93 -8.54
N LEU A 311 24.07 10.25 -7.53
CA LEU A 311 23.31 9.64 -6.44
C LEU A 311 23.29 10.60 -5.26
N ALA A 312 22.12 10.87 -4.70
CA ALA A 312 21.97 11.80 -3.59
C ALA A 312 20.81 11.43 -2.67
N THR A 313 20.83 11.91 -1.43
CA THR A 313 19.71 11.77 -0.47
C THR A 313 18.88 13.03 -0.32
N GLU A 314 19.46 14.19 -0.62
CA GLU A 314 18.85 15.52 -0.49
C GLU A 314 19.57 16.55 -1.38
N ASN A 315 19.12 17.81 -1.35
CA ASN A 315 19.69 18.92 -2.13
C ASN A 315 19.71 18.71 -3.65
N PHE A 316 18.73 17.98 -4.18
CA PHE A 316 18.68 17.55 -5.58
C PHE A 316 18.79 18.72 -6.57
N ASP A 317 17.98 19.77 -6.39
CA ASP A 317 18.00 20.95 -7.27
C ASP A 317 19.35 21.67 -7.25
N GLN A 318 19.99 21.78 -6.09
CA GLN A 318 21.26 22.48 -5.96
C GLN A 318 22.37 21.72 -6.68
N ILE A 319 22.46 20.40 -6.48
CA ILE A 319 23.43 19.54 -7.16
C ILE A 319 23.17 19.57 -8.68
N ALA A 320 21.91 19.45 -9.10
CA ALA A 320 21.54 19.47 -10.51
C ALA A 320 21.92 20.80 -11.17
N ASN A 321 21.57 21.93 -10.57
CA ASN A 321 21.87 23.25 -11.10
C ASN A 321 23.38 23.49 -11.24
N HIS A 322 24.18 23.04 -10.27
CA HIS A 322 25.64 23.12 -10.38
C HIS A 322 26.16 22.33 -11.59
N LEU A 323 25.69 21.09 -11.79
CA LEU A 323 26.10 20.27 -12.93
C LEU A 323 25.65 20.86 -14.28
N LEU A 324 24.47 21.47 -14.34
CA LEU A 324 24.01 22.20 -15.53
C LEU A 324 24.91 23.40 -15.86
N GLU A 325 25.36 24.14 -14.84
CA GLU A 325 26.29 25.26 -15.03
C GLU A 325 27.64 24.81 -15.57
N GLN A 326 28.16 23.65 -15.15
CA GLN A 326 29.40 23.10 -15.70
C GLN A 326 29.25 22.77 -17.20
N PHE A 327 28.17 22.09 -17.60
CA PHE A 327 27.90 21.84 -19.02
C PHE A 327 27.70 23.13 -19.83
N LYS A 328 27.12 24.17 -19.22
CA LYS A 328 26.95 25.47 -19.87
C LYS A 328 28.28 26.15 -20.19
N GLN A 329 29.33 25.94 -19.39
CA GLN A 329 30.68 26.45 -19.68
C GLN A 329 31.26 25.84 -20.96
N GLU A 330 30.87 24.61 -21.28
CA GLU A 330 31.20 23.90 -22.52
C GLU A 330 30.23 24.21 -23.68
N ASN A 331 29.32 25.18 -23.52
CA ASN A 331 28.23 25.52 -24.45
C ASN A 331 27.27 24.36 -24.76
N ILE A 332 27.08 23.46 -23.80
CA ILE A 332 26.17 22.32 -23.93
C ILE A 332 24.88 22.62 -23.18
N THR A 333 23.75 22.47 -23.87
CA THR A 333 22.42 22.56 -23.24
C THR A 333 22.08 21.22 -22.63
N CYS A 334 21.61 21.21 -21.39
CA CYS A 334 21.24 20.02 -20.66
C CYS A 334 19.84 20.17 -20.05
N THR A 335 19.15 19.05 -19.92
CA THR A 335 17.98 18.92 -19.04
C THR A 335 18.35 18.03 -17.87
N TRP A 336 17.58 18.04 -16.79
CA TRP A 336 17.78 17.07 -15.73
C TRP A 336 16.46 16.46 -15.27
N LYS A 337 16.55 15.25 -14.72
CA LYS A 337 15.42 14.52 -14.13
C LYS A 337 15.84 13.95 -12.79
N LEU A 338 14.94 14.02 -11.80
CA LEU A 338 15.04 13.21 -10.59
C LEU A 338 14.35 11.87 -10.85
N LEU A 339 15.13 10.80 -10.83
CA LEU A 339 14.68 9.44 -11.10
C LEU A 339 14.88 8.56 -9.87
N GLU A 340 14.04 7.53 -9.76
CA GLU A 340 14.11 6.54 -8.71
C GLU A 340 14.35 5.15 -9.29
N PRO A 341 14.91 4.19 -8.53
CA PRO A 341 15.01 2.81 -8.98
C PRO A 341 13.64 2.22 -9.33
N ALA A 342 13.46 1.72 -10.54
CA ALA A 342 12.26 1.01 -10.96
C ALA A 342 12.38 -0.49 -10.61
N PHE A 343 11.76 -0.93 -9.51
CA PHE A 343 11.94 -2.30 -8.98
C PHE A 343 11.18 -3.40 -9.74
N ASP A 344 10.18 -3.06 -10.55
CA ASP A 344 9.33 -4.04 -11.23
C ASP A 344 9.97 -4.62 -12.50
N GLY A 345 10.91 -3.89 -13.12
CA GLY A 345 11.50 -4.26 -14.41
C GLY A 345 10.44 -4.28 -15.52
N LEU A 346 10.57 -5.24 -16.44
CA LEU A 346 9.56 -5.51 -17.47
C LEU A 346 8.24 -5.94 -16.81
N THR A 347 7.15 -5.25 -17.14
CA THR A 347 5.78 -5.65 -16.77
C THR A 347 4.89 -5.79 -18.01
N VAL A 348 3.91 -6.71 -17.91
CA VAL A 348 2.91 -6.97 -18.96
C VAL A 348 1.55 -7.10 -18.26
N SER A 349 0.57 -6.29 -18.64
CA SER A 349 -0.78 -6.26 -18.03
C SER A 349 -1.89 -6.09 -19.08
N GLU A 350 -3.13 -6.48 -18.76
CA GLU A 350 -4.30 -6.23 -19.62
C GLU A 350 -5.00 -4.92 -19.21
N GLU A 351 -5.34 -4.08 -20.19
CA GLU A 351 -6.15 -2.88 -20.03
C GLU A 351 -7.63 -3.21 -20.28
N SER A 352 -8.45 -3.09 -19.23
CA SER A 352 -9.90 -3.18 -19.35
C SER A 352 -10.47 -1.90 -19.95
N SER A 353 -11.33 -2.03 -20.96
CA SER A 353 -11.90 -0.90 -21.70
C SER A 353 -12.88 -0.06 -20.86
N SER A 354 -12.38 0.99 -20.22
CA SER A 354 -13.15 2.19 -19.89
C SER A 354 -12.34 3.39 -20.35
N LYS A 355 -12.82 4.06 -21.41
CA LYS A 355 -12.18 5.24 -21.99
C LYS A 355 -12.31 6.44 -21.04
N GLU A 356 -11.18 7.04 -20.70
CA GLU A 356 -10.99 8.50 -20.69
C GLU A 356 -9.50 8.79 -20.99
N GLN A 357 -9.24 9.92 -21.68
CA GLN A 357 -7.96 10.28 -22.31
C GLN A 357 -6.80 10.38 -21.29
N THR A 358 -5.66 9.75 -21.59
CA THR A 358 -4.48 9.68 -20.71
C THR A 358 -3.55 10.89 -20.85
N ASN A 359 -3.54 11.76 -19.84
CA ASN A 359 -2.28 12.26 -19.27
C ASN A 359 -1.64 11.10 -18.46
N GLY A 360 -0.31 11.12 -18.26
CA GLY A 360 0.45 9.99 -17.71
C GLY A 360 -0.05 9.46 -16.36
N MET A 361 -0.03 8.13 -16.17
CA MET A 361 -0.57 7.48 -14.97
C MET A 361 0.44 7.42 -13.81
N THR A 362 0.07 8.06 -12.71
CA THR A 362 0.67 8.17 -11.37
C THR A 362 0.02 7.19 -10.38
N TYR A 363 0.48 7.15 -9.12
CA TYR A 363 -0.23 6.44 -8.03
C TYR A 363 -1.68 6.93 -7.87
N ALA A 364 -1.95 8.20 -8.23
CA ALA A 364 -3.30 8.76 -8.28
C ALA A 364 -4.17 8.13 -9.38
N ASP A 365 -3.57 7.55 -10.43
CA ASP A 365 -4.30 6.87 -11.51
C ASP A 365 -4.61 5.41 -11.20
N ALA A 366 -3.96 4.83 -10.17
CA ALA A 366 -4.46 3.66 -9.47
C ALA A 366 -5.61 4.01 -8.51
N GLY A 367 -6.14 5.25 -8.57
CA GLY A 367 -7.17 5.77 -7.70
C GLY A 367 -6.70 6.17 -6.31
N VAL A 368 -5.39 6.29 -6.08
CA VAL A 368 -4.79 6.55 -4.75
C VAL A 368 -4.04 7.88 -4.72
N SER A 369 -4.60 8.90 -4.10
CA SER A 369 -4.06 10.26 -4.12
C SER A 369 -3.17 10.55 -2.91
N ILE A 370 -1.86 10.68 -3.14
CA ILE A 370 -0.88 11.08 -2.11
C ILE A 370 -1.19 12.51 -1.59
N ASP A 371 -1.62 13.40 -2.48
CA ASP A 371 -2.01 14.77 -2.11
C ASP A 371 -3.29 14.78 -1.26
N ALA A 372 -4.29 13.95 -1.60
CA ALA A 372 -5.49 13.81 -0.80
C ALA A 372 -5.19 13.20 0.58
N GLY A 373 -4.23 12.27 0.66
CA GLY A 373 -3.72 11.73 1.92
C GLY A 373 -3.03 12.80 2.78
N ASN A 374 -2.19 13.64 2.17
CA ASN A 374 -1.53 14.75 2.88
C ASN A 374 -2.53 15.81 3.37
N ASP A 375 -3.48 16.21 2.52
CA ASP A 375 -4.54 17.16 2.87
C ASP A 375 -5.44 16.61 3.97
N PHE A 376 -5.85 15.34 3.87
CA PHE A 376 -6.59 14.63 4.89
C PHE A 376 -5.87 14.64 6.24
N VAL A 377 -4.56 14.35 6.25
CA VAL A 377 -3.75 14.40 7.47
C VAL A 377 -3.76 15.81 8.09
N GLN A 378 -3.70 16.88 7.30
CA GLN A 378 -3.81 18.25 7.83
C GLN A 378 -5.20 18.54 8.43
N LEU A 379 -6.27 18.04 7.81
CA LEU A 379 -7.65 18.23 8.28
C LEU A 379 -7.91 17.58 9.64
N ILE A 380 -7.31 16.42 9.90
CA ILE A 380 -7.56 15.65 11.13
C ILE A 380 -6.63 16.02 12.28
N LYS A 381 -5.45 16.61 12.01
CA LYS A 381 -4.46 16.99 13.03
C LYS A 381 -5.06 17.69 14.27
N PRO A 382 -5.97 18.69 14.15
CA PRO A 382 -6.57 19.32 15.32
C PRO A 382 -7.44 18.36 16.14
N ALA A 383 -8.20 17.49 15.47
CA ALA A 383 -9.05 16.50 16.14
C ALA A 383 -8.18 15.47 16.88
N VAL A 384 -7.14 14.95 16.24
CA VAL A 384 -6.20 14.00 16.87
C VAL A 384 -5.49 14.65 18.07
N LYS A 385 -4.96 15.86 17.89
CA LYS A 385 -4.30 16.62 18.98
C LYS A 385 -5.22 16.87 20.16
N SER A 386 -6.53 17.02 19.94
CA SER A 386 -7.51 17.20 21.02
C SER A 386 -7.67 15.98 21.93
N THR A 387 -7.12 14.82 21.54
CA THR A 387 -7.08 13.58 22.34
C THR A 387 -5.81 13.45 23.19
N SER A 388 -4.92 14.44 23.18
CA SER A 388 -3.69 14.42 23.97
C SER A 388 -3.98 14.23 25.45
N ARG A 389 -3.08 13.50 26.11
CA ARG A 389 -3.18 13.19 27.54
C ARG A 389 -1.79 12.93 28.12
N PRO A 390 -1.61 12.93 29.45
CA PRO A 390 -0.35 12.50 30.05
C PRO A 390 0.11 11.16 29.46
N GLY A 391 1.36 11.12 28.98
CA GLY A 391 1.93 9.99 28.26
C GLY A 391 2.05 10.18 26.74
N THR A 392 1.28 11.08 26.11
CA THR A 392 1.39 11.34 24.66
C THR A 392 0.77 12.67 24.23
N ASP A 393 1.45 13.38 23.33
CA ASP A 393 0.95 14.62 22.73
C ASP A 393 -0.03 14.40 21.57
N ALA A 394 -0.34 13.13 21.24
CA ALA A 394 -1.22 12.73 20.13
C ALA A 394 -0.82 13.42 18.80
N VAL A 395 0.47 13.35 18.47
CA VAL A 395 1.04 13.90 17.23
C VAL A 395 1.13 12.80 16.18
N ILE A 396 0.57 13.05 15.00
CA ILE A 396 0.56 12.15 13.85
C ILE A 396 1.51 12.62 12.74
N GLY A 397 1.96 11.68 11.90
CA GLY A 397 2.92 11.92 10.80
C GLY A 397 4.30 11.27 10.99
N GLY A 398 4.52 10.58 12.12
CA GLY A 398 5.70 9.75 12.37
C GLY A 398 5.45 8.25 12.10
N PHE A 399 6.47 7.41 12.26
CA PHE A 399 6.41 5.96 12.01
C PHE A 399 5.51 5.17 12.96
N GLY A 400 5.12 5.73 14.11
CA GLY A 400 4.27 5.07 15.07
C GLY A 400 3.86 5.99 16.21
N GLY A 401 2.70 5.70 16.80
CA GLY A 401 2.22 6.36 18.01
C GLY A 401 3.01 5.91 19.23
N VAL A 402 3.46 6.87 20.05
CA VAL A 402 4.20 6.60 21.28
C VAL A 402 3.34 6.96 22.48
N PHE A 403 3.41 6.13 23.52
CA PHE A 403 2.78 6.38 24.82
C PHE A 403 3.75 6.05 25.95
N ASP A 404 4.13 7.07 26.73
CA ASP A 404 4.98 6.93 27.90
C ASP A 404 4.13 6.61 29.14
N LEU A 405 4.20 5.35 29.58
CA LEU A 405 3.50 4.86 30.76
C LEU A 405 3.93 5.59 32.05
N LYS A 406 5.23 5.92 32.18
CA LYS A 406 5.76 6.61 33.36
C LYS A 406 5.24 8.05 33.42
N ALA A 407 5.27 8.77 32.30
CA ALA A 407 4.72 10.11 32.19
C ALA A 407 3.19 10.15 32.37
N ALA A 408 2.49 9.07 32.05
CA ALA A 408 1.05 8.90 32.30
C ALA A 408 0.71 8.55 33.77
N GLY A 409 1.71 8.43 34.64
CA GLY A 409 1.53 8.13 36.06
C GLY A 409 1.21 6.65 36.33
N PHE A 410 1.62 5.74 35.44
CA PHE A 410 1.75 4.33 35.77
C PHE A 410 3.12 4.12 36.44
N GLY A 411 3.15 3.42 37.59
CA GLY A 411 4.34 3.27 38.43
C GLY A 411 5.48 2.47 37.78
N GLU A 412 6.60 2.30 38.50
CA GLU A 412 7.77 1.56 38.01
C GLU A 412 7.54 0.04 37.96
N ASP A 413 6.53 -0.47 38.68
CA ASP A 413 6.10 -1.85 38.62
C ASP A 413 5.19 -2.12 37.40
N ALA A 414 5.38 -3.28 36.76
CA ALA A 414 4.75 -3.61 35.50
C ALA A 414 3.20 -3.66 35.59
N PRO A 415 2.46 -2.78 34.90
CA PRO A 415 1.02 -2.89 34.81
C PRO A 415 0.61 -3.97 33.80
N ILE A 416 -0.64 -4.44 33.86
CA ILE A 416 -1.15 -5.40 32.86
C ILE A 416 -1.70 -4.60 31.68
N ILE A 417 -1.29 -4.98 30.47
CA ILE A 417 -1.79 -4.41 29.21
C ILE A 417 -2.94 -5.28 28.68
N VAL A 418 -4.03 -4.64 28.28
CA VAL A 418 -5.19 -5.25 27.67
C VAL A 418 -5.39 -4.62 26.30
N GLN A 419 -5.67 -5.43 25.27
CA GLN A 419 -5.87 -4.95 23.91
C GLN A 419 -7.18 -5.49 23.34
N ALA A 420 -7.85 -4.66 22.55
CA ALA A 420 -9.07 -4.99 21.84
C ALA A 420 -8.96 -4.50 20.40
N ILE A 421 -9.54 -5.26 19.47
CA ILE A 421 -9.65 -4.91 18.05
C ILE A 421 -11.06 -5.25 17.59
N ASP A 422 -11.72 -4.28 16.96
CA ASP A 422 -13.09 -4.43 16.46
C ASP A 422 -13.40 -3.40 15.36
N GLY A 423 -14.43 -3.65 14.58
CA GLY A 423 -14.95 -2.77 13.53
C GLY A 423 -16.36 -2.24 13.85
N VAL A 424 -16.88 -1.38 12.97
CA VAL A 424 -18.26 -0.87 13.10
C VAL A 424 -19.29 -1.90 12.64
N GLY A 425 -19.01 -2.58 11.52
CA GLY A 425 -19.91 -3.54 10.89
C GLY A 425 -21.00 -2.88 10.03
N THR A 426 -22.10 -3.60 9.82
CA THR A 426 -23.09 -3.27 8.77
C THR A 426 -23.92 -2.00 9.01
N LYS A 427 -23.76 -1.32 10.16
CA LYS A 427 -24.29 0.02 10.40
C LYS A 427 -23.76 1.05 9.40
N LEU A 428 -22.53 0.84 8.89
CA LEU A 428 -21.92 1.66 7.84
C LEU A 428 -22.80 1.82 6.59
N LYS A 429 -23.60 0.80 6.24
CA LYS A 429 -24.50 0.87 5.08
C LYS A 429 -25.62 1.92 5.23
N ILE A 430 -26.03 2.21 6.47
CA ILE A 430 -26.97 3.32 6.73
C ILE A 430 -26.23 4.64 6.72
N ALA A 431 -25.00 4.68 7.26
CA ALA A 431 -24.17 5.88 7.26
C ALA A 431 -23.84 6.37 5.83
N PHE A 432 -23.60 5.45 4.88
CA PHE A 432 -23.38 5.80 3.47
C PHE A 432 -24.61 6.43 2.84
N GLU A 433 -25.79 5.83 3.02
CA GLU A 433 -27.04 6.36 2.45
C GLU A 433 -27.41 7.72 3.04
N MET A 434 -27.15 7.92 4.34
CA MET A 434 -27.45 9.18 5.04
C MET A 434 -26.33 10.21 4.92
N GLU A 435 -25.17 9.86 4.37
CA GLU A 435 -23.94 10.67 4.31
C GLU A 435 -23.53 11.24 5.70
N GLN A 436 -23.60 10.40 6.74
CA GLN A 436 -23.34 10.77 8.14
C GLN A 436 -22.29 9.86 8.79
N PHE A 437 -21.06 10.35 8.92
CA PHE A 437 -19.91 9.51 9.33
C PHE A 437 -19.38 9.74 10.75
N GLN A 438 -19.69 10.88 11.37
CA GLN A 438 -19.15 11.22 12.69
C GLN A 438 -19.64 10.26 13.78
N GLY A 439 -20.92 9.86 13.75
CA GLY A 439 -21.48 8.93 14.73
C GLY A 439 -20.84 7.54 14.66
N VAL A 440 -20.60 7.02 13.45
CA VAL A 440 -19.94 5.71 13.26
C VAL A 440 -18.45 5.72 13.62
N GLY A 441 -17.79 6.88 13.62
CA GLY A 441 -16.46 7.03 14.22
C GLY A 441 -16.47 6.85 15.74
N ILE A 442 -17.52 7.33 16.43
CA ILE A 442 -17.72 7.09 17.87
C ILE A 442 -18.06 5.61 18.10
N ASP A 443 -18.90 5.00 17.25
CA ASP A 443 -19.22 3.57 17.31
C ASP A 443 -17.94 2.71 17.27
N LEU A 444 -17.01 3.01 16.36
CA LEU A 444 -15.74 2.28 16.23
C LEU A 444 -14.96 2.26 17.54
N VAL A 445 -14.85 3.42 18.20
CA VAL A 445 -14.15 3.53 19.48
C VAL A 445 -14.91 2.79 20.56
N ALA A 446 -16.22 2.99 20.65
CA ALA A 446 -17.06 2.42 21.69
C ALA A 446 -17.01 0.89 21.72
N MET A 447 -17.05 0.24 20.55
CA MET A 447 -16.94 -1.23 20.44
C MET A 447 -15.66 -1.76 21.10
N ASN A 448 -14.54 -1.10 20.86
CA ASN A 448 -13.24 -1.48 21.38
C ASN A 448 -13.05 -1.11 22.87
N VAL A 449 -13.34 0.13 23.26
CA VAL A 449 -13.04 0.60 24.63
C VAL A 449 -13.99 0.01 25.67
N ASN A 450 -15.22 -0.30 25.28
CA ASN A 450 -16.15 -1.00 26.17
C ASN A 450 -15.67 -2.44 26.43
N ASP A 451 -15.06 -3.11 25.45
CA ASP A 451 -14.46 -4.45 25.62
C ASP A 451 -13.17 -4.44 26.46
N LEU A 452 -12.47 -3.31 26.54
CA LEU A 452 -11.35 -3.16 27.47
C LEU A 452 -11.84 -2.98 28.92
N VAL A 453 -12.81 -2.09 29.12
CA VAL A 453 -13.22 -1.71 30.48
C VAL A 453 -13.92 -2.84 31.22
N VAL A 454 -14.49 -3.84 30.53
CA VAL A 454 -15.06 -5.04 31.19
C VAL A 454 -14.03 -5.83 32.01
N GLN A 455 -12.74 -5.69 31.72
CA GLN A 455 -11.64 -6.27 32.50
C GLN A 455 -11.11 -5.32 33.60
N GLY A 456 -11.69 -4.13 33.70
CA GLY A 456 -11.23 -3.04 34.57
C GLY A 456 -10.10 -2.20 33.96
N ALA A 457 -9.72 -2.43 32.70
CA ALA A 457 -8.63 -1.70 32.07
C ALA A 457 -9.01 -0.24 31.77
N GLU A 458 -8.10 0.70 32.09
CA GLU A 458 -8.19 2.10 31.68
C GLU A 458 -7.68 2.24 30.24
N PRO A 459 -8.51 2.62 29.25
CA PRO A 459 -8.03 2.87 27.90
C PRO A 459 -7.01 4.00 27.86
N ILE A 460 -5.87 3.79 27.18
CA ILE A 460 -4.78 4.76 27.07
C ILE A 460 -4.53 5.22 25.63
N THR A 461 -4.61 4.31 24.66
CA THR A 461 -4.38 4.61 23.25
C THR A 461 -5.43 3.95 22.37
N PHE A 462 -5.65 4.57 21.21
CA PHE A 462 -6.47 4.08 20.13
C PHE A 462 -5.74 4.24 18.81
N MET A 463 -5.93 3.29 17.90
CA MET A 463 -5.48 3.35 16.52
C MET A 463 -6.61 2.94 15.58
N ASP A 464 -6.69 3.56 14.41
CA ASP A 464 -7.70 3.25 13.41
C ASP A 464 -7.09 2.78 12.07
N TYR A 465 -7.86 1.99 11.32
CA TYR A 465 -7.56 1.58 9.96
C TYR A 465 -8.79 1.90 9.11
N TYR A 466 -8.66 2.81 8.16
CA TYR A 466 -9.72 3.27 7.26
C TYR A 466 -9.43 2.78 5.84
N ALA A 467 -10.33 1.97 5.28
CA ALA A 467 -10.20 1.37 3.96
C ALA A 467 -11.34 1.80 3.04
N CYS A 468 -11.05 2.35 1.86
CA CYS A 468 -12.09 2.85 0.96
C CYS A 468 -11.73 2.60 -0.51
N SER A 469 -12.69 2.77 -1.43
CA SER A 469 -12.40 2.67 -2.87
C SER A 469 -11.60 3.86 -3.38
N LYS A 470 -11.97 5.06 -2.90
CA LYS A 470 -11.37 6.34 -3.21
C LYS A 470 -11.55 7.23 -1.99
N LEU A 471 -10.49 7.90 -1.57
CA LEU A 471 -10.51 8.76 -0.41
C LEU A 471 -11.32 10.03 -0.72
N ILE A 472 -12.35 10.27 0.08
CA ILE A 472 -13.08 11.53 0.13
C ILE A 472 -12.62 12.22 1.42
N PRO A 473 -11.71 13.22 1.35
CA PRO A 473 -11.07 13.77 2.55
C PRO A 473 -12.05 14.33 3.59
N GLU A 474 -13.17 14.93 3.16
CA GLU A 474 -14.18 15.47 4.08
C GLU A 474 -14.93 14.38 4.84
N ASP A 475 -15.34 13.31 4.15
CA ASP A 475 -16.05 12.16 4.74
C ASP A 475 -15.13 11.44 5.74
N ALA A 476 -13.91 11.14 5.31
CA ALA A 476 -12.89 10.54 6.16
C ALA A 476 -12.55 11.45 7.35
N ALA A 477 -12.41 12.76 7.15
CA ALA A 477 -12.16 13.68 8.26
C ALA A 477 -13.34 13.75 9.24
N ASN A 478 -14.58 13.69 8.76
CA ASN A 478 -15.76 13.64 9.62
C ASN A 478 -15.83 12.33 10.42
N PHE A 479 -15.46 11.21 9.80
CA PHE A 479 -15.29 9.93 10.49
C PHE A 479 -14.22 10.04 11.60
N ILE A 480 -13.02 10.52 11.29
CA ILE A 480 -11.91 10.66 12.26
C ILE A 480 -12.24 11.66 13.37
N LYS A 481 -12.99 12.73 13.11
CA LYS A 481 -13.52 13.61 14.16
C LYS A 481 -14.41 12.84 15.14
N GLY A 482 -15.20 11.89 14.64
CA GLY A 482 -15.97 10.94 15.43
C GLY A 482 -15.07 10.03 16.29
N VAL A 483 -14.04 9.45 15.68
CA VAL A 483 -13.04 8.62 16.39
C VAL A 483 -12.36 9.43 17.51
N ALA A 484 -11.89 10.64 17.21
CA ALA A 484 -11.28 11.53 18.20
C ALA A 484 -12.26 11.90 19.33
N GLU A 485 -13.53 12.15 19.01
CA GLU A 485 -14.57 12.38 20.00
C GLU A 485 -14.80 11.17 20.90
N GLY A 486 -14.91 9.97 20.33
CA GLY A 486 -14.99 8.72 21.08
C GLY A 486 -13.78 8.53 22.00
N CYS A 487 -12.57 8.82 21.52
CA CYS A 487 -11.34 8.74 22.30
C CYS A 487 -11.38 9.69 23.52
N LYS A 488 -11.82 10.94 23.34
CA LYS A 488 -12.00 11.89 24.46
C LYS A 488 -13.05 11.44 25.47
N GLN A 489 -14.15 10.86 25.00
CA GLN A 489 -15.18 10.28 25.88
C GLN A 489 -14.61 9.13 26.71
N ALA A 490 -13.82 8.24 26.10
CA ALA A 490 -13.13 7.14 26.75
C ALA A 490 -11.96 7.58 27.64
N GLY A 491 -11.38 8.76 27.37
CA GLY A 491 -10.12 9.20 27.97
C GLY A 491 -8.87 8.64 27.29
N ALA A 492 -8.97 8.04 26.11
CA ALA A 492 -7.82 7.53 25.34
C ALA A 492 -7.24 8.62 24.40
N ALA A 493 -5.98 8.45 24.00
CA ALA A 493 -5.38 9.21 22.92
C ALA A 493 -5.47 8.47 21.59
N LEU A 494 -5.83 9.17 20.52
CA LEU A 494 -5.68 8.66 19.15
C LEU A 494 -4.22 8.85 18.74
N VAL A 495 -3.45 7.76 18.71
CA VAL A 495 -1.98 7.83 18.58
C VAL A 495 -1.47 7.53 17.17
N GLY A 496 -2.33 7.03 16.30
CA GLY A 496 -1.99 6.75 14.91
C GLY A 496 -3.14 6.07 14.20
N GLY A 497 -3.05 6.01 12.88
CA GLY A 497 -3.99 5.28 12.06
C GLY A 497 -3.43 5.13 10.65
N GLU A 498 -4.12 4.35 9.83
CA GLU A 498 -3.73 4.10 8.45
C GLU A 498 -4.93 4.29 7.51
N THR A 499 -4.68 4.83 6.32
CA THR A 499 -5.71 5.09 5.30
C THR A 499 -5.33 4.40 4.01
N ALA A 500 -6.15 3.44 3.59
CA ALA A 500 -5.91 2.64 2.40
C ALA A 500 -6.99 2.90 1.33
N GLU A 501 -6.57 3.38 0.17
CA GLU A 501 -7.40 3.42 -1.04
C GLU A 501 -7.18 2.11 -1.82
N MET A 502 -8.24 1.31 -1.93
CA MET A 502 -8.25 -0.02 -2.56
C MET A 502 -9.37 -0.11 -3.60
N PRO A 503 -9.27 0.65 -4.72
CA PRO A 503 -10.23 0.54 -5.81
C PRO A 503 -10.22 -0.88 -6.39
N GLY A 504 -11.41 -1.42 -6.63
CA GLY A 504 -11.61 -2.81 -7.05
C GLY A 504 -11.89 -3.79 -5.91
N MET A 505 -11.59 -3.42 -4.65
CA MET A 505 -12.08 -4.15 -3.46
C MET A 505 -13.33 -3.48 -2.88
N TYR A 506 -13.29 -2.16 -2.70
CA TYR A 506 -14.43 -1.34 -2.29
C TYR A 506 -15.05 -0.66 -3.51
N SER A 507 -16.29 -0.17 -3.38
CA SER A 507 -17.04 0.44 -4.50
C SER A 507 -17.67 1.77 -4.09
N GLY A 508 -17.60 2.76 -4.98
CA GLY A 508 -18.25 4.05 -4.77
C GLY A 508 -17.73 4.79 -3.53
N LYS A 509 -18.65 5.21 -2.66
CA LYS A 509 -18.36 5.90 -1.39
C LYS A 509 -18.21 4.94 -0.20
N ASP A 510 -18.31 3.63 -0.42
CA ASP A 510 -18.20 2.65 0.66
C ASP A 510 -16.78 2.67 1.25
N PHE A 511 -16.71 2.66 2.57
CA PHE A 511 -15.49 2.36 3.32
C PHE A 511 -15.73 1.26 4.36
N ASP A 512 -14.65 0.67 4.86
CA ASP A 512 -14.65 -0.13 6.08
C ASP A 512 -13.64 0.46 7.05
N ALA A 513 -13.88 0.26 8.34
CA ALA A 513 -13.04 0.80 9.39
C ALA A 513 -12.82 -0.21 10.52
N GLY A 514 -11.55 -0.44 10.84
CA GLY A 514 -11.10 -1.20 12.00
C GLY A 514 -10.49 -0.28 13.05
N GLY A 515 -10.62 -0.65 14.31
CA GLY A 515 -10.11 0.10 15.45
C GLY A 515 -9.37 -0.84 16.38
N ALA A 516 -8.29 -0.34 16.99
CA ALA A 516 -7.51 -1.07 17.98
C ALA A 516 -7.29 -0.18 19.21
N ALA A 517 -7.77 -0.65 20.36
CA ALA A 517 -7.60 0.04 21.64
C ALA A 517 -6.59 -0.70 22.52
N THR A 518 -5.75 0.06 23.22
CA THR A 518 -4.89 -0.46 24.29
C THR A 518 -5.29 0.17 25.61
N GLY A 519 -5.48 -0.67 26.62
CA GLY A 519 -5.78 -0.28 27.99
C GLY A 519 -4.78 -0.85 28.99
N VAL A 520 -4.77 -0.27 30.19
CA VAL A 520 -3.85 -0.62 31.26
C VAL A 520 -4.61 -0.86 32.55
N ILE A 521 -4.31 -1.96 33.22
CA ILE A 521 -4.76 -2.25 34.59
C ILE A 521 -3.60 -1.88 35.51
N ARG A 522 -3.88 -0.97 36.46
CA ARG A 522 -2.88 -0.51 37.42
C ARG A 522 -2.46 -1.65 38.33
N GLN A 523 -1.20 -1.64 38.74
CA GLN A 523 -0.71 -2.59 39.74
C GLN A 523 -1.56 -2.55 41.01
N GLY A 524 -1.89 -3.73 41.55
CA GLY A 524 -2.74 -3.87 42.72
C GLY A 524 -4.24 -3.71 42.44
N GLN A 525 -4.63 -3.24 41.26
CA GLN A 525 -6.01 -3.31 40.82
C GLN A 525 -6.35 -4.75 40.40
N LYS A 526 -7.54 -5.20 40.77
CA LYS A 526 -8.03 -6.53 40.38
C LYS A 526 -8.36 -6.56 38.89
N VAL A 527 -8.01 -7.66 38.24
CA VAL A 527 -8.48 -7.98 36.89
C VAL A 527 -9.88 -8.57 37.00
N LEU A 528 -10.81 -8.06 36.20
CA LEU A 528 -12.18 -8.57 36.13
C LEU A 528 -12.36 -9.47 34.89
N PRO A 529 -13.32 -10.41 34.90
CA PRO A 529 -14.17 -10.80 36.02
C PRO A 529 -13.40 -11.53 37.14
N ASP A 530 -13.84 -11.30 38.37
CA ASP A 530 -13.33 -11.91 39.60
C ASP A 530 -14.12 -13.18 39.94
N PHE A 531 -13.78 -14.26 39.24
CA PHE A 531 -14.49 -15.54 39.35
C PHE A 531 -14.53 -16.14 40.76
N ASP A 532 -13.51 -15.87 41.58
CA ASP A 532 -13.40 -16.43 42.93
C ASP A 532 -14.30 -15.71 43.94
N ALA A 533 -14.63 -14.45 43.69
CA ALA A 533 -15.49 -13.67 44.58
C ALA A 533 -16.98 -13.72 44.23
N MET A 534 -17.33 -14.20 43.03
CA MET A 534 -18.72 -14.36 42.62
C MET A 534 -19.38 -15.54 43.34
N SER A 535 -20.63 -15.34 43.74
CA SER A 535 -21.42 -16.29 44.53
C SER A 535 -22.90 -16.25 44.16
N ASP A 536 -23.62 -17.32 44.48
CA ASP A 536 -25.07 -17.37 44.37
C ASP A 536 -25.72 -16.24 45.20
N GLY A 537 -26.61 -15.47 44.58
CA GLY A 537 -27.27 -14.31 45.19
C GLY A 537 -26.63 -12.96 44.89
N ASP A 538 -25.44 -12.90 44.26
CA ASP A 538 -24.89 -11.64 43.77
C ASP A 538 -25.81 -11.00 42.72
N VAL A 539 -25.83 -9.67 42.66
CA VAL A 539 -26.82 -8.91 41.88
C VAL A 539 -26.28 -8.53 40.51
N LEU A 540 -27.17 -8.57 39.52
CA LEU A 540 -26.93 -8.06 38.19
C LEU A 540 -27.53 -6.67 38.04
N LEU A 541 -26.70 -5.70 37.65
CA LEU A 541 -27.09 -4.36 37.26
C LEU A 541 -26.95 -4.21 35.74
N GLY A 542 -27.91 -3.56 35.10
CA GLY A 542 -27.87 -3.23 33.68
C GLY A 542 -27.73 -1.73 33.45
N LEU A 543 -26.89 -1.33 32.49
CA LEU A 543 -26.77 0.06 32.04
C LEU A 543 -27.51 0.26 30.72
N SER A 544 -28.28 1.33 30.61
CA SER A 544 -29.05 1.63 29.40
C SER A 544 -28.16 1.78 28.16
N SER A 545 -28.57 1.18 27.04
CA SER A 545 -28.05 1.49 25.71
C SER A 545 -28.65 2.80 25.16
N SER A 546 -27.95 3.45 24.23
CA SER A 546 -28.47 4.59 23.45
C SER A 546 -29.44 4.16 22.34
N GLY A 547 -29.49 2.87 22.00
CA GLY A 547 -30.33 2.33 20.94
C GLY A 547 -29.82 0.96 20.51
N VAL A 548 -29.76 0.72 19.20
CA VAL A 548 -29.28 -0.55 18.62
C VAL A 548 -27.77 -0.76 18.80
N HIS A 549 -27.02 0.32 19.08
CA HIS A 549 -25.55 0.35 19.10
C HIS A 549 -24.95 0.01 17.73
N SER A 550 -24.01 -0.94 17.63
CA SER A 550 -23.34 -1.32 16.37
C SER A 550 -23.61 -2.77 15.92
N ASN A 551 -24.60 -3.45 16.52
CA ASN A 551 -24.85 -4.88 16.28
C ASN A 551 -26.26 -5.15 15.71
N GLY A 552 -26.39 -6.21 14.90
CA GLY A 552 -27.68 -6.65 14.36
C GLY A 552 -28.23 -5.81 13.18
N PHE A 553 -27.44 -4.90 12.60
CA PHE A 553 -27.88 -4.00 11.53
C PHE A 553 -28.25 -4.70 10.22
N SER A 554 -27.70 -5.88 9.94
CA SER A 554 -28.15 -6.72 8.82
C SER A 554 -29.63 -7.10 8.95
N LEU A 555 -30.08 -7.44 10.16
CA LEU A 555 -31.50 -7.77 10.42
C LEU A 555 -32.36 -6.51 10.38
N VAL A 556 -31.88 -5.41 10.97
CA VAL A 556 -32.55 -4.10 10.90
C VAL A 556 -32.89 -3.73 9.46
N ARG A 557 -31.88 -3.74 8.58
CA ARG A 557 -32.06 -3.40 7.16
C ARG A 557 -33.08 -4.30 6.46
N LYS A 558 -33.02 -5.62 6.71
CA LYS A 558 -33.97 -6.58 6.12
C LYS A 558 -35.41 -6.35 6.59
N ILE A 559 -35.59 -5.93 7.84
CA ILE A 559 -36.92 -5.58 8.39
C ILE A 559 -37.45 -4.31 7.71
N LEU A 560 -36.63 -3.28 7.58
CA LEU A 560 -37.01 -2.02 6.92
C LEU A 560 -37.39 -2.24 5.46
N GLU A 561 -36.58 -3.00 4.71
CA GLU A 561 -36.84 -3.37 3.33
C GLU A 561 -38.19 -4.09 3.19
N LYS A 562 -38.45 -5.11 4.03
CA LYS A 562 -39.72 -5.85 4.02
C LYS A 562 -40.93 -4.97 4.36
N LYS A 563 -40.72 -3.90 5.12
CA LYS A 563 -41.76 -2.92 5.46
C LYS A 563 -41.88 -1.78 4.46
N GLY A 564 -41.00 -1.71 3.46
CA GLY A 564 -40.96 -0.63 2.48
C GLY A 564 -40.68 0.72 3.13
N LEU A 565 -39.89 0.74 4.21
CA LEU A 565 -39.56 1.95 4.97
C LEU A 565 -38.13 2.39 4.62
N GLY A 566 -37.98 3.56 4.01
CA GLY A 566 -36.69 4.15 3.64
C GLY A 566 -36.02 4.87 4.81
N PHE A 567 -34.72 5.16 4.69
CA PHE A 567 -33.99 5.82 5.78
C PHE A 567 -34.34 7.30 5.96
N HIS A 568 -34.76 7.99 4.90
CA HIS A 568 -35.22 9.38 4.97
C HIS A 568 -36.69 9.52 5.38
N ASP A 569 -37.42 8.42 5.53
CA ASP A 569 -38.79 8.47 6.02
C ASP A 569 -38.83 8.85 7.50
N GLN A 570 -39.96 9.41 7.93
CA GLN A 570 -40.23 9.67 9.34
C GLN A 570 -40.16 8.34 10.13
N ALA A 571 -39.35 8.30 11.19
CA ALA A 571 -39.26 7.13 12.07
C ALA A 571 -40.64 6.82 12.70
N PRO A 572 -41.19 5.60 12.54
CA PRO A 572 -42.46 5.24 13.16
C PRO A 572 -42.45 5.20 14.69
N TRP A 573 -41.27 5.15 15.30
CA TRP A 573 -41.06 5.03 16.74
C TRP A 573 -40.66 6.35 17.43
N ALA A 574 -40.43 7.43 16.68
CA ALA A 574 -40.01 8.71 17.23
C ALA A 574 -40.53 9.87 16.37
N GLN A 575 -40.77 11.04 16.99
CA GLN A 575 -41.29 12.21 16.27
C GLN A 575 -40.16 13.08 15.73
N ASN A 576 -40.34 13.67 14.55
CA ASN A 576 -39.44 14.65 13.91
C ASN A 576 -38.00 14.16 13.68
N ILE A 577 -37.78 12.85 13.68
CA ILE A 577 -36.50 12.22 13.35
C ILE A 577 -36.70 11.23 12.20
N THR A 578 -35.74 11.15 11.29
CA THR A 578 -35.79 10.14 10.22
C THR A 578 -35.40 8.76 10.76
N VAL A 579 -35.75 7.71 10.02
CA VAL A 579 -35.31 6.34 10.33
C VAL A 579 -33.79 6.24 10.40
N GLY A 580 -33.09 6.86 9.44
CA GLY A 580 -31.64 6.88 9.35
C GLY A 580 -31.00 7.57 10.54
N ASP A 581 -31.43 8.80 10.86
CA ASP A 581 -30.88 9.57 11.99
C ASP A 581 -31.05 8.82 13.32
N SER A 582 -32.23 8.22 13.54
CA SER A 582 -32.48 7.45 14.76
C SER A 582 -31.64 6.18 14.86
N LEU A 583 -31.34 5.52 13.74
CA LEU A 583 -30.52 4.29 13.71
C LEU A 583 -29.02 4.60 13.74
N LEU A 584 -28.62 5.82 13.38
CA LEU A 584 -27.25 6.31 13.44
C LEU A 584 -26.88 6.92 14.80
N GLU A 585 -27.79 6.90 15.78
CA GLU A 585 -27.48 7.23 17.18
C GLU A 585 -26.20 6.47 17.63
N PRO A 586 -25.15 7.18 18.09
CA PRO A 586 -23.87 6.55 18.42
C PRO A 586 -23.96 5.57 19.59
N THR A 587 -23.09 4.57 19.59
CA THR A 587 -22.92 3.62 20.69
C THR A 587 -22.42 4.35 21.92
N ARG A 588 -23.03 4.04 23.07
CA ARG A 588 -22.68 4.63 24.36
C ARG A 588 -21.31 4.13 24.82
N ILE A 589 -20.44 5.04 25.24
CA ILE A 589 -19.13 4.73 25.84
C ILE A 589 -19.27 4.72 27.37
N TYR A 590 -19.02 3.57 28.00
CA TYR A 590 -19.24 3.36 29.44
C TYR A 590 -17.98 3.51 30.30
N VAL A 591 -16.85 3.84 29.69
CA VAL A 591 -15.51 3.77 30.32
C VAL A 591 -15.41 4.57 31.62
N LYS A 592 -15.70 5.87 31.59
CA LYS A 592 -15.53 6.75 32.76
C LYS A 592 -16.42 6.34 33.96
N PRO A 593 -17.74 6.10 33.77
CA PRO A 593 -18.59 5.57 34.83
C PRO A 593 -18.08 4.25 35.42
N LEU A 594 -17.70 3.30 34.57
CA LEU A 594 -17.26 1.98 35.03
C LEU A 594 -15.93 2.04 35.77
N LEU A 595 -14.94 2.80 35.27
CA LEU A 595 -13.67 3.00 35.97
C LEU A 595 -13.84 3.68 37.33
N ALA A 596 -14.83 4.56 37.50
CA ALA A 596 -15.14 5.15 38.79
C ALA A 596 -15.64 4.11 39.81
N ALA A 597 -16.39 3.11 39.37
CA ALA A 597 -16.83 1.99 40.22
C ALA A 597 -15.71 0.95 40.46
N VAL A 598 -14.88 0.67 39.44
CA VAL A 598 -13.70 -0.22 39.55
C VAL A 598 -12.71 0.31 40.59
N LYS A 599 -12.43 1.62 40.59
CA LYS A 599 -11.53 2.26 41.58
C LYS A 599 -12.02 2.13 43.03
N LYS A 600 -13.30 1.88 43.23
CA LYS A 600 -13.92 1.67 44.55
C LYS A 600 -14.07 0.19 44.91
N ASP A 601 -13.56 -0.73 44.08
CA ASP A 601 -13.66 -2.18 44.26
C ASP A 601 -15.11 -2.68 44.42
N LEU A 602 -16.04 -2.07 43.66
CA LEU A 602 -17.47 -2.36 43.79
C LEU A 602 -17.95 -3.51 42.89
N LEU A 603 -17.21 -3.84 41.84
CA LEU A 603 -17.66 -4.70 40.74
C LEU A 603 -16.98 -6.08 40.81
N LEU A 604 -17.75 -7.13 40.52
CA LEU A 604 -17.27 -8.51 40.42
C LEU A 604 -17.00 -8.93 38.97
N GLY A 605 -17.77 -8.39 38.02
CA GLY A 605 -17.62 -8.71 36.61
C GLY A 605 -18.51 -7.82 35.75
N MET A 606 -18.20 -7.76 34.46
CA MET A 606 -18.91 -6.95 33.49
C MET A 606 -19.02 -7.70 32.16
N ALA A 607 -20.13 -7.48 31.46
CA ALA A 607 -20.39 -8.00 30.12
C ALA A 607 -20.90 -6.86 29.23
N HIS A 608 -20.12 -6.53 28.20
CA HIS A 608 -20.52 -5.62 27.14
C HIS A 608 -21.50 -6.36 26.22
N ILE A 609 -22.69 -5.81 26.02
CA ILE A 609 -23.76 -6.49 25.30
C ILE A 609 -23.73 -6.12 23.82
N THR A 610 -23.10 -6.98 23.03
CA THR A 610 -22.84 -6.80 21.59
C THR A 610 -23.56 -7.88 20.75
N GLY A 611 -22.94 -8.36 19.67
CA GLY A 611 -23.45 -9.49 18.89
C GLY A 611 -23.63 -10.73 19.78
N GLY A 612 -24.75 -11.44 19.61
CA GLY A 612 -25.14 -12.52 20.50
C GLY A 612 -25.93 -12.06 21.75
N GLY A 613 -26.07 -10.75 21.94
CA GLY A 613 -26.98 -10.14 22.91
C GLY A 613 -26.73 -10.59 24.35
N LEU A 614 -27.79 -10.72 25.14
CA LEU A 614 -27.69 -11.13 26.54
C LEU A 614 -27.25 -12.60 26.66
N GLU A 615 -27.74 -13.47 25.78
CA GLU A 615 -27.52 -14.92 25.86
C GLU A 615 -26.05 -15.30 25.65
N ASP A 616 -25.33 -14.66 24.73
CA ASP A 616 -23.95 -15.03 24.43
C ASP A 616 -22.90 -14.23 25.21
N ASN A 617 -23.23 -12.99 25.64
CA ASN A 617 -22.25 -12.10 26.27
C ASN A 617 -22.21 -12.24 27.80
N VAL A 618 -23.38 -12.30 28.47
CA VAL A 618 -23.44 -12.40 29.94
C VAL A 618 -22.74 -13.66 30.47
N PRO A 619 -22.86 -14.87 29.89
CA PRO A 619 -22.16 -16.05 30.41
C PRO A 619 -20.63 -15.93 30.40
N ARG A 620 -20.05 -15.07 29.54
CA ARG A 620 -18.59 -14.92 29.41
C ARG A 620 -17.95 -14.30 30.65
N MET A 621 -18.72 -13.55 31.43
CA MET A 621 -18.24 -12.96 32.69
C MET A 621 -18.47 -13.85 33.91
N LEU A 622 -19.04 -15.06 33.77
CA LEU A 622 -19.43 -15.92 34.90
C LEU A 622 -18.51 -17.13 35.07
N PRO A 623 -18.25 -17.58 36.32
CA PRO A 623 -17.59 -18.85 36.55
C PRO A 623 -18.50 -20.02 36.15
N LYS A 624 -17.90 -21.19 35.84
CA LYS A 624 -18.63 -22.36 35.30
C LYS A 624 -19.79 -22.86 36.17
N HIS A 625 -19.77 -22.60 37.47
CA HIS A 625 -20.77 -23.07 38.42
C HIS A 625 -21.92 -22.09 38.66
N LEU A 626 -21.88 -20.88 38.07
CA LEU A 626 -22.94 -19.87 38.17
C LEU A 626 -23.59 -19.60 36.81
N ALA A 627 -24.84 -19.14 36.88
CA ALA A 627 -25.62 -18.64 35.76
C ALA A 627 -26.24 -17.30 36.13
N ALA A 628 -26.59 -16.49 35.12
CA ALA A 628 -27.32 -15.24 35.31
C ALA A 628 -28.82 -15.48 35.16
N GLU A 629 -29.61 -15.23 36.20
CA GLU A 629 -31.06 -15.15 36.15
C GLU A 629 -31.45 -13.68 35.93
N ILE A 630 -32.00 -13.34 34.76
CA ILE A 630 -32.31 -11.96 34.36
C ILE A 630 -33.81 -11.82 34.11
N ASP A 631 -34.44 -10.82 34.73
CA ASP A 631 -35.85 -10.46 34.53
C ASP A 631 -35.97 -9.43 33.40
N ALA A 632 -36.42 -9.90 32.23
CA ALA A 632 -36.61 -9.07 31.03
C ALA A 632 -37.64 -7.92 31.19
N GLY A 633 -38.46 -7.95 32.25
CA GLY A 633 -39.38 -6.87 32.60
C GLY A 633 -38.76 -5.76 33.46
N ALA A 634 -37.49 -5.89 33.87
CA ALA A 634 -36.88 -4.98 34.86
C ALA A 634 -36.36 -3.65 34.28
N TRP A 635 -36.34 -3.49 32.95
CA TRP A 635 -35.89 -2.25 32.30
C TRP A 635 -36.76 -1.93 31.07
N PRO A 636 -36.83 -0.65 30.66
CA PRO A 636 -37.53 -0.27 29.44
C PRO A 636 -36.71 -0.63 28.20
N VAL A 637 -37.36 -1.27 27.22
CA VAL A 637 -36.78 -1.49 25.90
C VAL A 637 -36.91 -0.20 25.07
N PRO A 638 -35.86 0.27 24.38
CA PRO A 638 -35.96 1.43 23.48
C PRO A 638 -37.02 1.25 22.39
N ASP A 639 -37.77 2.32 22.08
CA ASP A 639 -38.90 2.28 21.13
C ASP A 639 -38.48 1.77 19.74
N VAL A 640 -37.27 2.11 19.29
CA VAL A 640 -36.69 1.60 18.04
C VAL A 640 -36.58 0.07 18.04
N LEU A 641 -36.12 -0.54 19.15
CA LEU A 641 -35.97 -1.98 19.27
C LEU A 641 -37.33 -2.68 19.43
N GLN A 642 -38.27 -2.08 20.17
CA GLN A 642 -39.65 -2.57 20.24
C GLN A 642 -40.31 -2.61 18.86
N TRP A 643 -40.16 -1.52 18.10
CA TRP A 643 -40.70 -1.45 16.74
C TRP A 643 -40.05 -2.49 15.83
N LEU A 644 -38.72 -2.63 15.86
CA LEU A 644 -37.99 -3.60 15.04
C LEU A 644 -38.44 -5.03 15.34
N LYS A 645 -38.57 -5.39 16.62
CA LYS A 645 -39.06 -6.71 17.03
C LYS A 645 -40.45 -6.99 16.44
N LYS A 646 -41.39 -6.06 16.62
CA LYS A 646 -42.78 -6.19 16.13
C LYS A 646 -42.84 -6.21 14.60
N ALA A 647 -42.15 -5.30 13.94
CA ALA A 647 -42.11 -5.19 12.48
C ALA A 647 -41.50 -6.44 11.84
N GLY A 648 -40.41 -6.96 12.42
CA GLY A 648 -39.74 -8.17 11.94
C GLY A 648 -40.42 -9.48 12.32
N ASN A 649 -41.41 -9.46 13.22
CA ASN A 649 -41.96 -10.65 13.87
C ASN A 649 -40.85 -11.51 14.49
N VAL A 650 -39.91 -10.86 15.17
CA VAL A 650 -38.75 -11.49 15.80
C VAL A 650 -39.19 -12.11 17.13
N SER A 651 -38.93 -13.40 17.31
CA SER A 651 -39.23 -14.10 18.57
C SER A 651 -38.45 -13.48 19.73
N SER A 652 -39.00 -13.49 20.93
CA SER A 652 -38.34 -12.90 22.11
C SER A 652 -36.98 -13.54 22.43
N ARG A 653 -36.76 -14.82 22.08
CA ARG A 653 -35.43 -15.46 22.19
C ARG A 653 -34.44 -14.91 21.17
N GLU A 654 -34.84 -14.83 19.90
CA GLU A 654 -34.00 -14.23 18.86
C GLU A 654 -33.72 -12.75 19.13
N PHE A 655 -34.68 -12.03 19.73
CA PHE A 655 -34.53 -10.64 20.16
C PHE A 655 -33.41 -10.50 21.21
N ALA A 656 -33.40 -11.35 22.24
CA ALA A 656 -32.35 -11.38 23.27
C ALA A 656 -30.97 -11.81 22.75
N ARG A 657 -30.93 -12.61 21.69
CA ARG A 657 -29.69 -13.08 21.07
C ARG A 657 -29.15 -12.12 20.01
N THR A 658 -30.00 -11.33 19.36
CA THR A 658 -29.56 -10.47 18.26
C THR A 658 -29.17 -9.08 18.72
N TRP A 659 -29.94 -8.50 19.64
CA TRP A 659 -29.78 -7.12 20.08
C TRP A 659 -29.56 -7.02 21.58
N ASN A 660 -29.14 -5.84 22.01
CA ASN A 660 -28.88 -5.52 23.40
C ASN A 660 -30.16 -5.37 24.27
N THR A 661 -31.33 -5.35 23.64
CA THR A 661 -32.66 -5.23 24.27
C THR A 661 -32.85 -3.99 25.17
N GLY A 662 -31.97 -2.99 25.06
CA GLY A 662 -31.98 -1.79 25.92
C GLY A 662 -30.85 -1.70 26.93
N LEU A 663 -30.03 -2.76 27.08
CA LEU A 663 -28.90 -2.79 28.01
C LEU A 663 -27.58 -2.87 27.24
N GLY A 664 -26.75 -1.84 27.29
CA GLY A 664 -25.42 -1.90 26.65
C GLY A 664 -24.35 -2.59 27.50
N MET A 665 -24.57 -2.69 28.81
CA MET A 665 -23.64 -3.32 29.76
C MET A 665 -24.42 -4.03 30.85
N VAL A 666 -23.96 -5.21 31.26
CA VAL A 666 -24.45 -5.92 32.46
C VAL A 666 -23.28 -6.11 33.43
N ILE A 667 -23.53 -5.89 34.72
CA ILE A 667 -22.51 -5.81 35.76
C ILE A 667 -22.92 -6.73 36.92
N ALA A 668 -22.02 -7.61 37.34
CA ALA A 668 -22.19 -8.38 38.58
C ALA A 668 -21.59 -7.61 39.76
N VAL A 669 -22.35 -7.49 40.85
CA VAL A 669 -21.93 -6.84 42.11
C VAL A 669 -22.39 -7.66 43.30
N LYS A 670 -21.66 -7.59 44.42
CA LYS A 670 -22.16 -8.15 45.69
C LYS A 670 -23.46 -7.47 46.09
N GLU A 671 -24.40 -8.21 46.68
CA GLU A 671 -25.66 -7.63 47.19
C GLU A 671 -25.38 -6.44 48.14
N SER A 672 -24.35 -6.52 48.99
CA SER A 672 -23.93 -5.42 49.88
C SER A 672 -23.45 -4.17 49.15
N ASN A 673 -22.99 -4.30 47.90
CA ASN A 673 -22.41 -3.21 47.11
C ASN A 673 -23.42 -2.56 46.16
N VAL A 674 -24.64 -3.11 46.03
CA VAL A 674 -25.65 -2.65 45.06
C VAL A 674 -25.93 -1.16 45.18
N ALA A 675 -26.18 -0.66 46.39
CA ALA A 675 -26.50 0.75 46.60
C ALA A 675 -25.33 1.66 46.19
N ALA A 676 -24.10 1.34 46.64
CA ALA A 676 -22.90 2.11 46.35
C ALA A 676 -22.53 2.07 44.86
N ALA A 677 -22.68 0.92 44.20
CA ALA A 677 -22.44 0.77 42.76
C ALA A 677 -23.46 1.57 41.95
N THR A 678 -24.75 1.45 42.29
CA THR A 678 -25.83 2.19 41.65
C THR A 678 -25.63 3.70 41.78
N GLU A 679 -25.28 4.18 42.98
CA GLU A 679 -24.98 5.58 43.23
C GLU A 679 -23.77 6.07 42.42
N ALA A 680 -22.67 5.30 42.41
CA ALA A 680 -21.46 5.66 41.67
C ALA A 680 -21.73 5.79 40.16
N LEU A 681 -22.48 4.84 39.60
CA LEU A 681 -22.82 4.79 38.17
C LEU A 681 -23.83 5.90 37.80
N THR A 682 -24.86 6.10 38.62
CA THR A 682 -25.87 7.14 38.39
C THR A 682 -25.29 8.54 38.53
N SER A 683 -24.41 8.76 39.51
CA SER A 683 -23.69 10.04 39.67
C SER A 683 -22.77 10.35 38.50
N ALA A 684 -22.31 9.32 37.77
CA ALA A 684 -21.53 9.47 36.55
C ALA A 684 -22.39 9.63 35.28
N GLY A 685 -23.73 9.71 35.43
CA GLY A 685 -24.67 10.00 34.35
C GLY A 685 -25.32 8.78 33.70
N GLU A 686 -25.13 7.57 34.25
CA GLU A 686 -25.74 6.35 33.71
C GLU A 686 -27.13 6.09 34.27
N LYS A 687 -28.00 5.48 33.47
CA LYS A 687 -29.27 4.90 33.95
C LYS A 687 -29.02 3.45 34.31
N VAL A 688 -29.27 3.10 35.56
CA VAL A 688 -28.96 1.79 36.14
C VAL A 688 -30.25 1.07 36.51
N TYR A 689 -30.34 -0.20 36.13
CA TYR A 689 -31.47 -1.09 36.46
C TYR A 689 -30.96 -2.29 37.25
N LYS A 690 -31.67 -2.72 38.30
CA LYS A 690 -31.43 -4.04 38.91
C LYS A 690 -32.16 -5.06 38.03
N VAL A 691 -31.40 -5.82 37.25
CA VAL A 691 -31.95 -6.67 36.17
C VAL A 691 -32.02 -8.14 36.55
N GLY A 692 -31.38 -8.55 37.64
CA GLY A 692 -31.36 -9.95 38.02
C GLY A 692 -30.34 -10.28 39.10
N ARG A 693 -29.92 -11.53 39.12
CA ARG A 693 -28.95 -12.08 40.08
C ARG A 693 -28.20 -13.28 39.51
N LEU A 694 -27.08 -13.62 40.14
CA LEU A 694 -26.38 -14.88 39.92
C LEU A 694 -27.08 -16.00 40.70
N VAL A 695 -27.17 -17.17 40.09
CA VAL A 695 -27.74 -18.39 40.65
C VAL A 695 -26.84 -19.58 40.37
N ALA A 696 -26.98 -20.66 41.13
CA ALA A 696 -26.30 -21.92 40.84
C ALA A 696 -26.66 -22.42 39.42
N ARG A 697 -25.64 -22.71 38.60
CA ARG A 697 -25.83 -23.17 37.22
C ARG A 697 -26.41 -24.58 37.19
N LYS A 698 -27.45 -24.77 36.38
CA LYS A 698 -27.95 -26.10 36.00
C LYS A 698 -27.38 -26.50 34.64
N ASP A 699 -27.96 -25.98 33.56
CA ASP A 699 -27.56 -26.28 32.18
C ASP A 699 -27.14 -25.00 31.43
N GLU A 700 -28.03 -24.02 31.32
CA GLU A 700 -27.81 -22.77 30.59
C GLU A 700 -26.99 -21.75 31.41
N GLY A 701 -26.22 -20.90 30.71
CA GLY A 701 -25.41 -19.83 31.34
C GLY A 701 -26.20 -18.56 31.68
N VAL A 702 -27.36 -18.36 31.03
CA VAL A 702 -28.30 -17.29 31.26
C VAL A 702 -29.70 -17.89 31.27
N VAL A 703 -30.53 -17.48 32.23
CA VAL A 703 -31.94 -17.81 32.34
C VAL A 703 -32.73 -16.51 32.24
N LEU A 704 -33.37 -16.27 31.11
CA LEU A 704 -34.24 -15.12 30.91
C LEU A 704 -35.64 -15.41 31.47
N GLN A 705 -36.08 -14.61 32.43
CA GLN A 705 -37.44 -14.61 32.97
C GLN A 705 -38.27 -13.50 32.32
N ASN A 706 -39.58 -13.71 32.25
CA ASN A 706 -40.56 -12.72 31.76
C ASN A 706 -40.27 -12.13 30.37
N PHE A 707 -39.44 -12.77 29.54
CA PHE A 707 -39.08 -12.26 28.21
C PHE A 707 -40.25 -12.25 27.21
N ALA A 708 -41.35 -12.93 27.54
CA ALA A 708 -42.64 -12.78 26.85
C ALA A 708 -43.24 -11.36 26.99
N HIS A 709 -42.77 -10.55 27.95
CA HIS A 709 -43.16 -9.14 28.07
C HIS A 709 -42.79 -8.32 26.83
N TRP A 710 -41.82 -8.78 26.04
CA TRP A 710 -41.43 -8.12 24.79
C TRP A 710 -42.36 -8.44 23.60
N ASP A 711 -43.34 -9.35 23.75
CA ASP A 711 -44.26 -9.78 22.68
C ASP A 711 -45.47 -8.86 22.46
#